data_AF-A0AAJ2F3B9-F1
#
_entry.id   AF-A0AAJ2F3B9-F1
#
_cell.length_a   1.000
_cell.length_b   1.000
_cell.length_c   1.000
_cell.angle_alpha   90.00
_cell.angle_beta   90.00
_cell.angle_gamma   90.00
#
_symmetry.space_group_name_H-M   'P 1'
#
loop_
_entity.id
_entity.type
_entity.pdbx_description
1 polymer ?
#
loop_
_entity_poly.entity_id
_entity_poly.type
_entity_poly.pdbx_seq_one_letter_code
_entity_poly.pdbx_strand_id
1 'polypeptide(L)'
;MRKIFILLFVSFQILAQKPVALPRSTPEAEGVSSEAIINFLDAASKSKHEFHSFMMLRHGKVVAESWWNPYANDLKHTMYSVSKSFTATAIGFAVTEKKLSVDDKVISFFPEDLPTQISPYLAELKIKDLLTMSVGHATDPTGEIAGKNENWVKAFLRTPIVNKPGSKFLYNSTATYMLSAIVQKVTGQKVIDYLKPRLFEPLGISGIDWEVDPKGINTGGWGLRLKTEDMAKFGQLFLQKGVWKGKQVLPASWVEEASTMKIMQDPNATQAKKDSSDWLQGYCYQMWRCRNNGFRGDGANGQFIIVLPEQDAVIIVTAEAPDMQGEFNLLWKYLLPAFKAKKLPANPTMLAKLKEKTASLALAIPNKSNSSGIEAKVSGKTFGMITGDRSFENIQFNFSDGVCKVAFKTDSATHQIPFGAGKWEFSETTKFGPYLVAGAKANRVGLPAFKVAGSYTWKDENTLVLTLRYIESPHTETIVCSFDGESVSVDFQSIFNLNRKRSIAKGILFSNKANAPKLIVRGDDMGYSHSGNEALIKSYREGIETSIEVIVASPWFPEAVKLLAENKTVDVGLHFAITSEWDNVKWRPLTEAKSLRNEDGYFYPMLFHNNNYPKQAVLDNDWKLEDIEKELRAQIEMALKYIPRLSHVSGHMGSTAFTQEVKNMARRVAKEYKLTMVDVDSMKDINVAYTGFDFNNKSTEDRIEAFIAMLDKLEDGKTYVFVEHPGLDNDELRAIYHIGYEDVAKGRQDVTTIFTSEKVKTAILNKGIQLVSYKDVIEGKK
;
A
#
# COMPACT_ATOMS: atom_id res chain seq x y z
N MET A 1 59.27 -36.27 28.42
CA MET A 1 58.82 -36.61 27.05
C MET A 1 57.52 -35.89 26.75
N ARG A 2 57.57 -34.75 26.07
CA ARG A 2 56.40 -33.95 25.67
C ARG A 2 55.98 -34.32 24.24
N LYS A 3 54.73 -34.73 24.05
CA LYS A 3 54.12 -34.97 22.73
C LYS A 3 53.67 -33.63 22.13
N ILE A 4 54.09 -33.36 20.90
CA ILE A 4 53.63 -32.24 20.07
C ILE A 4 52.47 -32.78 19.21
N PHE A 5 51.30 -32.14 19.30
CA PHE A 5 50.17 -32.38 18.39
C PHE A 5 50.17 -31.29 17.32
N ILE A 6 50.30 -31.68 16.06
CA ILE A 6 50.15 -30.79 14.89
C ILE A 6 48.68 -30.80 14.50
N LEU A 7 48.00 -29.65 14.60
CA LEU A 7 46.66 -29.44 14.04
C LEU A 7 46.78 -28.99 12.58
N LEU A 8 46.28 -29.83 11.66
CA LEU A 8 46.02 -29.45 10.27
C LEU A 8 44.74 -28.61 10.19
N PHE A 9 44.88 -27.34 9.81
CA PHE A 9 43.75 -26.52 9.38
C PHE A 9 43.41 -26.85 7.92
N VAL A 10 42.29 -27.52 7.69
CA VAL A 10 41.69 -27.65 6.36
C VAL A 10 40.80 -26.43 6.13
N SER A 11 41.26 -25.50 5.29
CA SER A 11 40.47 -24.38 4.82
C SER A 11 39.42 -24.86 3.81
N PHE A 12 38.14 -24.87 4.18
CA PHE A 12 37.04 -24.96 3.22
C PHE A 12 36.94 -23.62 2.48
N GLN A 13 37.47 -23.57 1.26
CA GLN A 13 37.11 -22.50 0.34
C GLN A 13 35.65 -22.71 -0.10
N ILE A 14 34.78 -21.80 0.32
CA ILE A 14 33.41 -21.70 -0.20
C ILE A 14 33.54 -21.24 -1.65
N LEU A 15 33.54 -22.18 -2.59
CA LEU A 15 33.34 -21.89 -4.01
C LEU A 15 31.90 -21.43 -4.19
N ALA A 16 31.69 -20.12 -4.36
CA ALA A 16 30.42 -19.62 -4.87
C ALA A 16 30.12 -20.29 -6.22
N GLN A 17 29.04 -21.07 -6.30
CA GLN A 17 28.59 -21.67 -7.55
C GLN A 17 28.29 -20.55 -8.55
N LYS A 18 29.02 -20.50 -9.67
CA LYS A 18 28.70 -19.59 -10.78
C LYS A 18 27.26 -19.88 -11.25
N PRO A 19 26.44 -18.85 -11.54
CA PRO A 19 25.10 -19.07 -12.06
C PRO A 19 25.15 -19.94 -13.32
N VAL A 20 24.37 -21.02 -13.31
CA VAL A 20 24.31 -21.97 -14.43
C VAL A 20 23.32 -21.43 -15.44
N ALA A 21 23.82 -20.96 -16.58
CA ALA A 21 23.00 -20.64 -17.74
C ALA A 21 22.45 -21.93 -18.38
N LEU A 22 21.19 -21.89 -18.84
CA LEU A 22 20.59 -22.91 -19.69
C LEU A 22 21.37 -23.05 -21.02
N PRO A 23 21.46 -24.25 -21.61
CA PRO A 23 22.09 -24.39 -22.92
C PRO A 23 21.29 -23.64 -23.99
N ARG A 24 21.97 -22.94 -24.90
CA ARG A 24 21.36 -22.27 -26.06
C ARG A 24 21.49 -23.17 -27.30
N SER A 25 20.52 -23.08 -28.21
CA SER A 25 20.51 -23.73 -29.53
C SER A 25 19.89 -22.81 -30.58
N THR A 26 19.92 -23.18 -31.86
CA THR A 26 19.16 -22.47 -32.89
C THR A 26 17.73 -23.03 -32.94
N PRO A 27 16.71 -22.21 -33.27
CA PRO A 27 15.34 -22.68 -33.44
C PRO A 27 15.26 -23.91 -34.36
N GLU A 28 15.90 -23.86 -35.53
CA GLU A 28 15.77 -24.92 -36.53
C GLU A 28 16.35 -26.24 -36.02
N ALA A 29 17.44 -26.19 -35.27
CA ALA A 29 18.09 -27.37 -34.71
C ALA A 29 17.18 -28.13 -33.74
N GLU A 30 16.28 -27.42 -33.06
CA GLU A 30 15.30 -27.98 -32.12
C GLU A 30 13.88 -28.07 -32.72
N GLY A 31 13.74 -27.94 -34.05
CA GLY A 31 12.47 -28.13 -34.74
C GLY A 31 11.50 -26.94 -34.65
N VAL A 32 12.02 -25.72 -34.53
CA VAL A 32 11.24 -24.47 -34.46
C VAL A 32 11.69 -23.53 -35.58
N SER A 33 10.75 -22.85 -36.25
CA SER A 33 11.10 -21.88 -37.30
C SER A 33 11.50 -20.52 -36.71
N SER A 34 12.69 -20.00 -37.05
CA SER A 34 13.07 -18.62 -36.68
C SER A 34 12.08 -17.59 -37.23
N GLU A 35 11.55 -17.80 -38.43
CA GLU A 35 10.56 -16.91 -39.05
C GLU A 35 9.26 -16.86 -38.26
N ALA A 36 8.79 -18.00 -37.73
CA ALA A 36 7.59 -18.02 -36.90
C ALA A 36 7.77 -17.26 -35.58
N ILE A 37 8.97 -17.32 -34.99
CA ILE A 37 9.33 -16.53 -33.80
C ILE A 37 9.36 -15.03 -34.15
N ILE A 38 9.95 -14.65 -35.29
CA ILE A 38 9.92 -13.25 -35.76
C ILE A 38 8.48 -12.77 -35.92
N ASN A 39 7.61 -13.57 -36.54
CA ASN A 39 6.20 -13.23 -36.73
C ASN A 39 5.45 -13.03 -35.40
N PHE A 40 5.77 -13.84 -34.38
CA PHE A 40 5.26 -13.62 -33.02
C PHE A 40 5.75 -12.29 -32.45
N LEU A 41 7.06 -12.00 -32.52
CA LEU A 41 7.64 -10.75 -32.01
C LEU A 41 7.07 -9.52 -32.73
N ASP A 42 6.85 -9.60 -34.05
CA ASP A 42 6.18 -8.55 -34.83
C ASP A 42 4.73 -8.34 -34.39
N ALA A 43 3.99 -9.43 -34.16
CA ALA A 43 2.61 -9.35 -33.69
C ALA A 43 2.53 -8.80 -32.27
N ALA A 44 3.46 -9.20 -31.38
CA ALA A 44 3.59 -8.68 -30.04
C ALA A 44 3.84 -7.16 -30.04
N SER A 45 4.83 -6.68 -30.81
CA SER A 45 5.14 -5.25 -30.96
C SER A 45 3.99 -4.40 -31.52
N LYS A 46 3.11 -4.98 -32.33
CA LYS A 46 1.94 -4.30 -32.91
C LYS A 46 0.68 -4.43 -32.06
N SER A 47 0.73 -5.25 -31.01
CA SER A 47 -0.41 -5.46 -30.12
C SER A 47 -0.53 -4.36 -29.08
N LYS A 48 -1.65 -4.32 -28.37
CA LYS A 48 -1.87 -3.44 -27.22
C LYS A 48 -1.17 -3.91 -25.94
N HIS A 49 -0.52 -5.08 -25.96
CA HIS A 49 0.13 -5.67 -24.79
C HIS A 49 1.59 -5.21 -24.77
N GLU A 50 2.05 -4.71 -23.62
CA GLU A 50 3.41 -4.24 -23.46
C GLU A 50 4.30 -5.37 -22.94
N PHE A 51 4.96 -6.09 -23.85
CA PHE A 51 5.88 -7.17 -23.47
C PHE A 51 7.20 -6.61 -22.92
N HIS A 52 7.71 -7.23 -21.86
CA HIS A 52 8.98 -6.85 -21.20
C HIS A 52 10.07 -7.89 -21.42
N SER A 53 9.72 -9.18 -21.40
CA SER A 53 10.64 -10.27 -21.73
C SER A 53 9.94 -11.46 -22.35
N PHE A 54 10.67 -12.18 -23.20
CA PHE A 54 10.27 -13.42 -23.85
C PHE A 54 11.43 -14.40 -23.79
N MET A 55 11.17 -15.64 -23.41
CA MET A 55 12.14 -16.73 -23.54
C MET A 55 11.42 -18.02 -23.91
N MET A 56 11.98 -18.76 -24.86
CA MET A 56 11.42 -20.00 -25.37
C MET A 56 12.46 -21.11 -25.32
N LEU A 57 12.09 -22.20 -24.64
CA LEU A 57 12.89 -23.42 -24.56
C LEU A 57 12.21 -24.51 -25.37
N ARG A 58 13.03 -25.33 -26.02
CA ARG A 58 12.63 -26.57 -26.69
C ARG A 58 13.71 -27.62 -26.46
N HIS A 59 13.32 -28.84 -26.10
CA HIS A 59 14.26 -29.94 -25.82
C HIS A 59 15.33 -29.57 -24.78
N GLY A 60 14.94 -28.80 -23.75
CA GLY A 60 15.83 -28.36 -22.68
C GLY A 60 16.80 -27.23 -23.04
N LYS A 61 16.69 -26.63 -24.24
CA LYS A 61 17.59 -25.57 -24.72
C LYS A 61 16.82 -24.29 -25.05
N VAL A 62 17.40 -23.14 -24.74
CA VAL A 62 16.89 -21.82 -25.15
C VAL A 62 17.07 -21.68 -26.66
N VAL A 63 15.96 -21.51 -27.39
CA VAL A 63 15.96 -21.31 -28.85
C VAL A 63 15.75 -19.85 -29.24
N ALA A 64 15.12 -19.05 -28.37
CA ALA A 64 14.99 -17.61 -28.51
C ALA A 64 14.81 -16.95 -27.14
N GLU A 65 15.36 -15.76 -26.99
CA GLU A 65 15.24 -14.92 -25.80
C GLU A 65 15.33 -13.44 -26.20
N SER A 66 14.55 -12.57 -25.55
CA SER A 66 14.57 -11.14 -25.79
C SER A 66 13.97 -10.35 -24.62
N TRP A 67 14.41 -9.10 -24.49
CA TRP A 67 13.94 -8.14 -23.52
C TRP A 67 13.67 -6.82 -24.24
N TRP A 68 12.54 -6.19 -23.94
CA TRP A 68 12.23 -4.88 -24.47
C TRP A 68 12.90 -3.83 -23.57
N ASN A 69 13.90 -3.12 -24.08
CA ASN A 69 14.54 -2.03 -23.35
C ASN A 69 13.49 -1.03 -22.81
N PRO A 70 13.49 -0.68 -21.50
CA PRO A 70 14.61 -0.76 -20.56
C PRO A 70 14.72 -2.03 -19.71
N TYR A 71 13.93 -3.07 -19.99
CA TYR A 71 14.08 -4.37 -19.32
C TYR A 71 15.29 -5.14 -19.88
N ALA A 72 15.90 -5.98 -19.05
CA ALA A 72 17.14 -6.68 -19.37
C ALA A 72 17.22 -8.05 -18.69
N ASN A 73 18.16 -8.89 -19.15
CA ASN A 73 18.30 -10.28 -18.73
C ASN A 73 18.77 -10.47 -17.28
N ASP A 74 19.47 -9.49 -16.72
CA ASP A 74 20.00 -9.52 -15.36
C ASP A 74 19.04 -8.92 -14.33
N LEU A 75 17.94 -8.30 -14.77
CA LEU A 75 16.90 -7.76 -13.91
C LEU A 75 15.96 -8.86 -13.44
N LYS A 76 15.67 -8.84 -12.14
CA LYS A 76 14.55 -9.60 -11.58
C LYS A 76 13.26 -8.85 -11.88
N HIS A 77 12.14 -9.56 -11.96
CA HIS A 77 10.84 -9.00 -12.25
C HIS A 77 9.82 -9.50 -11.22
N THR A 78 8.86 -8.65 -10.88
CA THR A 78 7.76 -8.98 -9.96
C THR A 78 6.86 -10.02 -10.59
N MET A 79 6.68 -11.13 -9.88
CA MET A 79 6.04 -12.35 -10.40
C MET A 79 4.54 -12.44 -10.11
N TYR A 80 4.02 -11.60 -9.20
CA TYR A 80 2.66 -11.72 -8.69
C TYR A 80 2.31 -13.19 -8.38
N SER A 81 1.18 -13.66 -8.90
CA SER A 81 0.65 -14.99 -8.64
C SER A 81 1.50 -16.15 -9.17
N VAL A 82 2.55 -15.96 -9.98
CA VAL A 82 3.53 -17.02 -10.27
C VAL A 82 4.19 -17.53 -8.98
N SER A 83 4.31 -16.67 -7.95
CA SER A 83 4.81 -17.01 -6.61
C SER A 83 4.10 -18.23 -5.99
N LYS A 84 2.83 -18.44 -6.35
CA LYS A 84 1.98 -19.53 -5.86
C LYS A 84 2.54 -20.91 -6.22
N SER A 85 3.05 -21.06 -7.44
CA SER A 85 3.66 -22.32 -7.91
C SER A 85 4.91 -22.69 -7.10
N PHE A 86 5.70 -21.69 -6.68
CA PHE A 86 6.86 -21.90 -5.81
C PHE A 86 6.41 -22.28 -4.40
N THR A 87 5.37 -21.64 -3.86
CA THR A 87 4.81 -22.00 -2.55
C THR A 87 4.24 -23.43 -2.54
N ALA A 88 3.50 -23.84 -3.58
CA ALA A 88 3.08 -25.24 -3.72
C ALA A 88 4.26 -26.20 -3.80
N THR A 89 5.34 -25.81 -4.49
CA THR A 89 6.58 -26.63 -4.52
C THR A 89 7.20 -26.79 -3.14
N ALA A 90 7.17 -25.75 -2.29
CA ALA A 90 7.59 -25.85 -0.90
C ALA A 90 6.73 -26.84 -0.08
N ILE A 91 5.41 -26.82 -0.29
CA ILE A 91 4.50 -27.84 0.28
C ILE A 91 4.89 -29.23 -0.21
N GLY A 92 5.18 -29.41 -1.50
CA GLY A 92 5.65 -30.69 -2.05
C GLY A 92 6.91 -31.22 -1.38
N PHE A 93 7.89 -30.37 -1.13
CA PHE A 93 9.06 -30.73 -0.34
C PHE A 93 8.69 -31.13 1.09
N ALA A 94 7.83 -30.37 1.76
CA ALA A 94 7.39 -30.70 3.12
C ALA A 94 6.60 -32.03 3.20
N VAL A 95 5.77 -32.35 2.19
CA VAL A 95 5.12 -33.67 2.05
C VAL A 95 6.16 -34.77 1.89
N THR A 96 7.14 -34.56 1.00
CA THR A 96 8.21 -35.54 0.73
C THR A 96 9.06 -35.81 1.97
N GLU A 97 9.34 -34.76 2.74
CA GLU A 97 10.05 -34.82 4.02
C GLU A 97 9.17 -35.32 5.18
N LYS A 98 7.90 -35.70 4.91
CA LYS A 98 6.92 -36.18 5.90
C LYS A 98 6.65 -35.20 7.04
N LYS A 99 6.79 -33.90 6.79
CA LYS A 99 6.51 -32.83 7.76
C LYS A 99 5.03 -32.44 7.81
N LEU A 100 4.29 -32.75 6.75
CA LEU A 100 2.85 -32.54 6.62
C LEU A 100 2.28 -33.49 5.57
N SER A 101 0.96 -33.61 5.53
CA SER A 101 0.17 -34.20 4.45
C SER A 101 -0.76 -33.15 3.85
N VAL A 102 -1.07 -33.25 2.56
CA VAL A 102 -2.08 -32.38 1.93
C VAL A 102 -3.49 -32.60 2.50
N ASP A 103 -3.71 -33.70 3.21
CA ASP A 103 -4.97 -34.00 3.90
C ASP A 103 -5.05 -33.49 5.35
N ASP A 104 -3.97 -32.91 5.87
CA ASP A 104 -3.95 -32.35 7.23
C ASP A 104 -4.92 -31.17 7.35
N LYS A 105 -5.53 -31.05 8.54
CA LYS A 105 -6.45 -29.95 8.86
C LYS A 105 -5.67 -28.66 9.09
N VAL A 106 -6.08 -27.57 8.44
CA VAL A 106 -5.40 -26.27 8.54
C VAL A 106 -5.38 -25.75 9.99
N ILE A 107 -6.46 -25.95 10.73
CA ILE A 107 -6.57 -25.51 12.13
C ILE A 107 -5.53 -26.16 13.05
N SER A 108 -5.02 -27.35 12.71
CA SER A 108 -4.08 -28.09 13.56
C SER A 108 -2.71 -27.41 13.67
N PHE A 109 -2.36 -26.55 12.71
CA PHE A 109 -1.08 -25.83 12.69
C PHE A 109 -1.08 -24.56 13.55
N PHE A 110 -2.26 -24.01 13.89
CA PHE A 110 -2.38 -22.71 14.55
C PHE A 110 -3.41 -22.70 15.68
N PRO A 111 -3.28 -23.57 16.71
CA PRO A 111 -4.26 -23.64 17.80
C PRO A 111 -4.44 -22.31 18.56
N GLU A 112 -3.36 -21.52 18.68
CA GLU A 112 -3.36 -20.23 19.40
C GLU A 112 -4.03 -19.08 18.64
N ASP A 113 -4.25 -19.25 17.33
CA ASP A 113 -4.82 -18.21 16.46
C ASP A 113 -6.27 -18.52 16.04
N LEU A 114 -6.88 -19.56 16.60
CA LEU A 114 -8.25 -19.96 16.28
C LEU A 114 -9.26 -18.90 16.77
N PRO A 115 -10.38 -18.73 16.03
CA PRO A 115 -11.51 -17.95 16.54
C PRO A 115 -12.13 -18.64 17.77
N THR A 116 -12.84 -17.86 18.58
CA THR A 116 -13.55 -18.38 19.77
C THR A 116 -14.61 -19.43 19.41
N GLN A 117 -15.19 -19.35 18.21
CA GLN A 117 -16.10 -20.35 17.67
C GLN A 117 -15.55 -20.88 16.35
N ILE A 118 -15.37 -22.20 16.26
CA ILE A 118 -14.89 -22.89 15.07
C ILE A 118 -16.10 -23.41 14.30
N SER A 119 -16.29 -22.94 13.06
CA SER A 119 -17.37 -23.45 12.22
C SER A 119 -17.06 -24.88 11.73
N PRO A 120 -18.08 -25.69 11.41
CA PRO A 120 -17.85 -27.04 10.86
C PRO A 120 -16.96 -27.04 9.62
N TYR A 121 -17.15 -26.09 8.70
CA TYR A 121 -16.33 -25.99 7.50
C TYR A 121 -14.89 -25.54 7.77
N LEU A 122 -14.65 -24.68 8.77
CA LEU A 122 -13.29 -24.36 9.20
C LEU A 122 -12.59 -25.59 9.81
N ALA A 123 -13.30 -26.38 10.61
CA ALA A 123 -12.77 -27.64 11.15
C ALA A 123 -12.48 -28.68 10.06
N GLU A 124 -13.22 -28.64 8.95
CA GLU A 124 -13.01 -29.53 7.81
C GLU A 124 -11.88 -29.12 6.87
N LEU A 125 -11.50 -27.84 6.82
CA LEU A 125 -10.55 -27.28 5.86
C LEU A 125 -9.18 -28.00 5.87
N LYS A 126 -8.76 -28.50 4.71
CA LYS A 126 -7.49 -29.20 4.50
C LYS A 126 -6.50 -28.37 3.69
N ILE A 127 -5.21 -28.73 3.75
CA ILE A 127 -4.15 -28.12 2.94
C ILE A 127 -4.45 -28.20 1.43
N LYS A 128 -5.00 -29.32 0.94
CA LYS A 128 -5.37 -29.46 -0.48
C LYS A 128 -6.45 -28.48 -0.93
N ASP A 129 -7.33 -28.04 -0.02
CA ASP A 129 -8.37 -27.06 -0.35
C ASP A 129 -7.75 -25.66 -0.53
N LEU A 130 -6.71 -25.34 0.25
CA LEU A 130 -5.87 -24.16 0.03
C LEU A 130 -5.13 -24.25 -1.32
N LEU A 131 -4.49 -25.40 -1.61
CA LEU A 131 -3.72 -25.62 -2.84
C LEU A 131 -4.56 -25.47 -4.11
N THR A 132 -5.84 -25.84 -4.05
CA THR A 132 -6.79 -25.83 -5.18
C THR A 132 -7.65 -24.58 -5.26
N MET A 133 -7.45 -23.59 -4.38
CA MET A 133 -8.28 -22.38 -4.30
C MET A 133 -9.77 -22.70 -4.07
N SER A 134 -10.06 -23.65 -3.17
CA SER A 134 -11.40 -24.14 -2.90
C SER A 134 -11.80 -24.06 -1.43
N VAL A 135 -11.31 -23.02 -0.74
CA VAL A 135 -11.48 -22.80 0.71
C VAL A 135 -12.95 -22.77 1.14
N GLY A 136 -13.82 -22.17 0.33
CA GLY A 136 -15.24 -22.03 0.62
C GLY A 136 -15.68 -20.65 1.14
N HIS A 137 -14.79 -19.65 1.12
CA HIS A 137 -15.17 -18.25 1.33
C HIS A 137 -16.20 -17.78 0.29
N ALA A 138 -17.01 -16.76 0.64
CA ALA A 138 -17.96 -16.14 -0.27
C ALA A 138 -17.28 -15.20 -1.28
N THR A 139 -16.30 -14.43 -0.82
CA THR A 139 -15.54 -13.43 -1.57
C THR A 139 -14.05 -13.57 -1.25
N ASP A 140 -13.17 -13.02 -2.10
CA ASP A 140 -11.72 -13.03 -1.85
C ASP A 140 -11.37 -12.06 -0.71
N PRO A 141 -10.88 -12.55 0.46
CA PRO A 141 -10.53 -11.70 1.59
C PRO A 141 -9.14 -11.04 1.45
N THR A 142 -8.43 -11.23 0.32
CA THR A 142 -7.07 -10.71 0.15
C THR A 142 -6.99 -9.20 0.39
N GLY A 143 -7.91 -8.41 -0.16
CA GLY A 143 -7.94 -6.96 0.03
C GLY A 143 -8.26 -6.51 1.46
N GLU A 144 -8.95 -7.35 2.24
CA GLU A 144 -9.30 -7.06 3.63
C GLU A 144 -8.21 -7.45 4.61
N ILE A 145 -7.37 -8.43 4.29
CA ILE A 145 -6.34 -8.95 5.20
C ILE A 145 -4.99 -8.33 4.86
N ALA A 146 -4.59 -8.40 3.59
CA ALA A 146 -3.23 -8.06 3.20
C ALA A 146 -2.97 -6.55 3.28
N GLY A 147 -1.85 -6.19 3.88
CA GLY A 147 -1.46 -4.79 4.12
C GLY A 147 -1.97 -4.19 5.44
N LYS A 148 -2.73 -4.94 6.25
CA LYS A 148 -3.03 -4.53 7.63
C LYS A 148 -1.88 -4.93 8.57
N ASN A 149 -1.60 -4.07 9.55
CA ASN A 149 -0.63 -4.38 10.61
C ASN A 149 -1.26 -5.29 11.69
N GLU A 150 -1.65 -6.51 11.30
CA GLU A 150 -2.23 -7.52 12.19
C GLU A 150 -1.68 -8.92 11.89
N ASN A 151 -2.03 -9.92 12.71
CA ASN A 151 -1.72 -11.32 12.40
C ASN A 151 -2.63 -11.82 11.27
N TRP A 152 -2.10 -12.00 10.06
CA TRP A 152 -2.87 -12.41 8.89
C TRP A 152 -3.36 -13.87 8.98
N VAL A 153 -2.66 -14.75 9.70
CA VAL A 153 -3.12 -16.12 9.98
C VAL A 153 -4.41 -16.08 10.77
N LYS A 154 -4.42 -15.34 11.89
CA LYS A 154 -5.61 -15.14 12.71
C LYS A 154 -6.74 -14.47 11.93
N ALA A 155 -6.41 -13.49 11.09
CA ALA A 155 -7.38 -12.81 10.25
C ALA A 155 -8.03 -13.75 9.23
N PHE A 156 -7.27 -14.65 8.61
CA PHE A 156 -7.81 -15.69 7.71
C PHE A 156 -8.69 -16.69 8.45
N LEU A 157 -8.25 -17.19 9.61
CA LEU A 157 -8.99 -18.21 10.37
C LEU A 157 -10.33 -17.69 10.94
N ARG A 158 -10.46 -16.37 11.16
CA ARG A 158 -11.75 -15.75 11.54
C ARG A 158 -12.65 -15.40 10.35
N THR A 159 -12.15 -15.42 9.11
CA THR A 159 -12.96 -15.12 7.93
C THR A 159 -14.00 -16.23 7.73
N PRO A 160 -15.30 -15.90 7.57
CA PRO A 160 -16.33 -16.92 7.43
C PRO A 160 -16.16 -17.82 6.21
N ILE A 161 -16.07 -19.14 6.43
CA ILE A 161 -16.15 -20.18 5.41
C ILE A 161 -17.59 -20.68 5.33
N VAL A 162 -18.29 -20.31 4.25
CA VAL A 162 -19.74 -20.52 4.10
C VAL A 162 -20.10 -21.66 3.14
N ASN A 163 -19.14 -22.13 2.35
CA ASN A 163 -19.28 -23.30 1.49
C ASN A 163 -18.36 -24.42 1.97
N LYS A 164 -18.70 -25.68 1.67
CA LYS A 164 -17.86 -26.83 2.01
C LYS A 164 -16.47 -26.70 1.34
N PRO A 165 -15.36 -26.86 2.07
CA PRO A 165 -14.02 -26.87 1.46
C PRO A 165 -13.91 -27.94 0.36
N GLY A 166 -13.18 -27.63 -0.71
CA GLY A 166 -13.05 -28.50 -1.88
C GLY A 166 -14.21 -28.42 -2.88
N SER A 167 -15.33 -27.77 -2.53
CA SER A 167 -16.55 -27.83 -3.37
C SER A 167 -16.62 -26.78 -4.49
N LYS A 168 -16.02 -25.61 -4.31
CA LYS A 168 -16.15 -24.48 -5.24
C LYS A 168 -14.84 -23.72 -5.36
N PHE A 169 -14.45 -23.41 -6.59
CA PHE A 169 -13.30 -22.58 -6.87
C PHE A 169 -13.58 -21.11 -6.53
N LEU A 170 -12.67 -20.49 -5.80
CA LEU A 170 -12.60 -19.05 -5.58
C LEU A 170 -11.12 -18.68 -5.44
N TYR A 171 -10.60 -17.95 -6.43
CA TYR A 171 -9.21 -17.51 -6.42
C TYR A 171 -8.96 -16.55 -5.26
N ASN A 172 -8.03 -16.90 -4.36
CA ASN A 172 -7.77 -16.15 -3.13
C ASN A 172 -6.27 -16.26 -2.76
N SER A 173 -5.55 -15.13 -2.71
CA SER A 173 -4.12 -15.13 -2.41
C SER A 173 -3.79 -15.36 -0.93
N THR A 174 -4.72 -15.10 -0.01
CA THR A 174 -4.54 -15.40 1.41
C THR A 174 -4.60 -16.91 1.71
N ALA A 175 -5.26 -17.70 0.85
CA ALA A 175 -5.18 -19.15 0.92
C ALA A 175 -3.76 -19.65 0.67
N THR A 176 -3.04 -19.05 -0.30
CA THR A 176 -1.62 -19.34 -0.52
C THR A 176 -0.74 -18.82 0.62
N TYR A 177 -1.05 -17.66 1.18
CA TYR A 177 -0.35 -17.16 2.37
C TYR A 177 -0.41 -18.18 3.52
N MET A 178 -1.57 -18.81 3.74
CA MET A 178 -1.70 -19.88 4.75
C MET A 178 -0.79 -21.08 4.45
N LEU A 179 -0.59 -21.45 3.18
CA LEU A 179 0.39 -22.48 2.82
C LEU A 179 1.82 -22.06 3.21
N SER A 180 2.18 -20.80 2.97
CA SER A 180 3.48 -20.24 3.39
C SER A 180 3.64 -20.28 4.91
N ALA A 181 2.62 -19.85 5.65
CA ALA A 181 2.59 -19.89 7.10
C ALA A 181 2.73 -21.32 7.65
N ILE A 182 2.07 -22.31 7.01
CA ILE A 182 2.17 -23.73 7.39
C ILE A 182 3.59 -24.25 7.15
N VAL A 183 4.20 -23.97 5.99
CA VAL A 183 5.60 -24.34 5.72
C VAL A 183 6.50 -23.77 6.80
N GLN A 184 6.33 -22.49 7.15
CA GLN A 184 7.14 -21.87 8.21
C GLN A 184 6.87 -22.48 9.58
N LYS A 185 5.61 -22.82 9.90
CA LYS A 185 5.24 -23.47 11.16
C LYS A 185 5.93 -24.82 11.33
N VAL A 186 5.94 -25.66 10.29
CA VAL A 186 6.49 -27.04 10.40
C VAL A 186 8.00 -27.12 10.17
N THR A 187 8.62 -26.06 9.63
CA THR A 187 10.07 -26.06 9.31
C THR A 187 10.88 -25.09 10.15
N GLY A 188 10.24 -24.09 10.78
CA GLY A 188 10.89 -22.95 11.41
C GLY A 188 11.53 -21.96 10.43
N GLN A 189 11.34 -22.13 9.12
CA GLN A 189 12.00 -21.35 8.07
C GLN A 189 10.98 -20.63 7.19
N LYS A 190 11.32 -19.43 6.72
CA LYS A 190 10.54 -18.77 5.67
C LYS A 190 10.57 -19.63 4.40
N VAL A 191 9.54 -19.54 3.55
CA VAL A 191 9.47 -20.32 2.31
C VAL A 191 10.70 -20.11 1.43
N ILE A 192 11.20 -18.87 1.32
CA ILE A 192 12.40 -18.56 0.54
C ILE A 192 13.65 -19.30 1.07
N ASP A 193 13.83 -19.35 2.39
CA ASP A 193 14.96 -20.01 3.05
C ASP A 193 14.84 -21.53 2.95
N TYR A 194 13.62 -22.05 3.11
CA TYR A 194 13.34 -23.47 2.99
C TYR A 194 13.60 -23.98 1.56
N LEU A 195 13.20 -23.23 0.54
CA LEU A 195 13.42 -23.56 -0.87
C LEU A 195 14.86 -23.36 -1.33
N LYS A 196 15.65 -22.51 -0.66
CA LYS A 196 17.02 -22.17 -1.08
C LYS A 196 17.92 -23.39 -1.34
N PRO A 197 18.16 -24.30 -0.38
CA PRO A 197 19.01 -25.47 -0.62
C PRO A 197 18.32 -26.57 -1.45
N ARG A 198 16.98 -26.54 -1.55
CA ARG A 198 16.17 -27.60 -2.16
C ARG A 198 15.87 -27.39 -3.63
N LEU A 199 15.71 -26.13 -4.02
CA LEU A 199 15.24 -25.71 -5.34
C LEU A 199 16.16 -24.67 -5.94
N PHE A 200 16.39 -23.55 -5.24
CA PHE A 200 17.10 -22.42 -5.86
C PHE A 200 18.57 -22.73 -6.13
N GLU A 201 19.31 -23.25 -5.15
CA GLU A 201 20.72 -23.63 -5.33
C GLU A 201 20.90 -24.75 -6.38
N PRO A 202 20.14 -25.87 -6.37
CA PRO A 202 20.22 -26.88 -7.42
C PRO A 202 19.98 -26.36 -8.85
N LEU A 203 19.08 -25.37 -9.00
CA LEU A 203 18.79 -24.75 -10.29
C LEU A 203 19.76 -23.60 -10.62
N GLY A 204 20.60 -23.17 -9.68
CA GLY A 204 21.46 -21.98 -9.84
C GLY A 204 20.65 -20.68 -9.95
N ILE A 205 19.56 -20.58 -9.20
CA ILE A 205 18.73 -19.38 -9.03
C ILE A 205 19.30 -18.59 -7.83
N SER A 206 19.53 -17.29 -8.01
CA SER A 206 20.16 -16.43 -6.99
C SER A 206 19.69 -14.97 -7.12
N GLY A 207 19.94 -14.16 -6.10
CA GLY A 207 19.56 -12.73 -6.10
C GLY A 207 18.04 -12.50 -6.02
N ILE A 208 17.29 -13.50 -5.59
CA ILE A 208 15.84 -13.44 -5.41
C ILE A 208 15.48 -12.76 -4.09
N ASP A 209 14.30 -12.18 -4.04
CA ASP A 209 13.66 -11.75 -2.80
C ASP A 209 12.16 -12.03 -2.85
N TRP A 210 11.56 -12.01 -1.67
CA TRP A 210 10.16 -12.34 -1.48
C TRP A 210 9.61 -11.52 -0.32
N GLU A 211 8.57 -10.73 -0.59
CA GLU A 211 7.86 -9.96 0.42
C GLU A 211 7.45 -10.81 1.63
N VAL A 212 7.38 -10.16 2.80
CA VAL A 212 6.91 -10.74 4.06
C VAL A 212 5.77 -9.92 4.64
N ASP A 213 4.93 -10.55 5.45
CA ASP A 213 3.93 -9.85 6.26
C ASP A 213 4.57 -9.22 7.53
N PRO A 214 3.79 -8.49 8.36
CA PRO A 214 4.28 -7.92 9.61
C PRO A 214 4.80 -8.93 10.65
N LYS A 215 4.49 -10.21 10.50
CA LYS A 215 4.99 -11.31 11.36
C LYS A 215 6.21 -12.02 10.76
N GLY A 216 6.72 -11.55 9.62
CA GLY A 216 7.91 -12.09 8.96
C GLY A 216 7.66 -13.37 8.15
N ILE A 217 6.41 -13.70 7.84
CA ILE A 217 6.02 -14.83 6.97
C ILE A 217 6.05 -14.37 5.52
N ASN A 218 6.70 -15.12 4.61
CA ASN A 218 6.65 -14.78 3.18
C ASN A 218 5.19 -14.74 2.70
N THR A 219 4.84 -13.75 1.88
CA THR A 219 3.45 -13.56 1.43
C THR A 219 2.91 -14.75 0.65
N GLY A 220 3.77 -15.53 -0.03
CA GLY A 220 3.46 -16.80 -0.69
C GLY A 220 2.66 -16.65 -1.99
N GLY A 221 1.55 -15.92 -1.95
CA GLY A 221 0.67 -15.70 -3.10
C GLY A 221 1.16 -14.65 -4.10
N TRP A 222 2.13 -13.83 -3.72
CA TRP A 222 2.72 -12.75 -4.53
C TRP A 222 4.12 -12.40 -4.01
N GLY A 223 4.74 -11.35 -4.56
CA GLY A 223 5.93 -10.71 -3.96
C GLY A 223 7.26 -11.39 -4.21
N LEU A 224 7.29 -12.58 -4.82
CA LEU A 224 8.52 -13.18 -5.33
C LEU A 224 9.03 -12.37 -6.54
N ARG A 225 10.34 -12.14 -6.62
CA ARG A 225 10.99 -11.56 -7.80
C ARG A 225 12.04 -12.51 -8.38
N LEU A 226 11.95 -12.75 -9.70
CA LEU A 226 12.80 -13.69 -10.43
C LEU A 226 13.29 -13.09 -11.75
N LYS A 227 14.46 -13.52 -12.24
CA LYS A 227 14.88 -13.25 -13.62
C LYS A 227 14.09 -14.12 -14.61
N THR A 228 13.97 -13.67 -15.85
CA THR A 228 13.32 -14.44 -16.94
C THR A 228 13.89 -15.85 -17.07
N GLU A 229 15.22 -16.00 -16.99
CA GLU A 229 15.86 -17.32 -17.08
C GLU A 229 15.57 -18.21 -15.86
N ASP A 230 15.41 -17.62 -14.67
CA ASP A 230 15.09 -18.38 -13.45
C ASP A 230 13.64 -18.90 -13.47
N MET A 231 12.72 -18.16 -14.10
CA MET A 231 11.39 -18.65 -14.45
C MET A 231 11.48 -19.86 -15.41
N ALA A 232 12.32 -19.76 -16.44
CA ALA A 232 12.52 -20.84 -17.41
C ALA A 232 13.07 -22.12 -16.76
N LYS A 233 14.05 -22.01 -15.86
CA LYS A 233 14.58 -23.15 -15.10
C LYS A 233 13.50 -23.86 -14.30
N PHE A 234 12.61 -23.11 -13.64
CA PHE A 234 11.48 -23.69 -12.90
C PHE A 234 10.49 -24.40 -13.82
N GLY A 235 10.08 -23.78 -14.93
CA GLY A 235 9.22 -24.44 -15.92
C GLY A 235 9.87 -25.69 -16.52
N GLN A 236 11.16 -25.63 -16.81
CA GLN A 236 11.93 -26.73 -17.39
C GLN A 236 12.10 -27.91 -16.41
N LEU A 237 12.23 -27.62 -15.11
CA LEU A 237 12.21 -28.63 -14.05
C LEU A 237 10.88 -29.40 -14.04
N PHE A 238 9.74 -28.69 -14.12
CA PHE A 238 8.42 -29.32 -14.19
C PHE A 238 8.25 -30.15 -15.48
N LEU A 239 8.70 -29.62 -16.62
CA LEU A 239 8.68 -30.36 -17.88
C LEU A 239 9.49 -31.66 -17.80
N GLN A 240 10.63 -31.65 -17.11
CA GLN A 240 11.50 -32.82 -16.89
C GLN A 240 11.06 -33.69 -15.70
N LYS A 241 9.82 -33.57 -15.23
CA LYS A 241 9.29 -34.35 -14.11
C LYS A 241 10.17 -34.27 -12.86
N GLY A 242 10.76 -33.10 -12.62
CA GLY A 242 11.55 -32.79 -11.45
C GLY A 242 13.01 -33.26 -11.50
N VAL A 243 13.46 -33.81 -12.63
CA VAL A 243 14.88 -34.11 -12.88
C VAL A 243 15.59 -32.85 -13.34
N TRP A 244 16.78 -32.59 -12.78
CA TRP A 244 17.65 -31.50 -13.19
C TRP A 244 19.09 -32.01 -13.23
N LYS A 245 19.75 -31.91 -14.40
CA LYS A 245 21.12 -32.42 -14.61
C LYS A 245 21.33 -33.87 -14.10
N GLY A 246 20.35 -34.74 -14.35
CA GLY A 246 20.38 -36.15 -13.94
C GLY A 246 20.06 -36.41 -12.46
N LYS A 247 19.80 -35.38 -11.64
CA LYS A 247 19.38 -35.52 -10.24
C LYS A 247 17.88 -35.28 -10.11
N GLN A 248 17.18 -36.13 -9.36
CA GLN A 248 15.80 -35.85 -8.94
C GLN A 248 15.81 -34.73 -7.88
N VAL A 249 15.43 -33.52 -8.28
CA VAL A 249 15.35 -32.36 -7.38
C VAL A 249 13.98 -32.30 -6.72
N LEU A 250 12.91 -32.45 -7.50
CA LEU A 250 11.52 -32.47 -7.04
C LEU A 250 10.91 -33.83 -7.39
N PRO A 251 10.22 -34.58 -6.51
CA PRO A 251 9.73 -35.90 -6.86
C PRO A 251 8.78 -35.88 -8.08
N ALA A 252 8.96 -36.84 -8.99
CA ALA A 252 8.13 -36.95 -10.19
C ALA A 252 6.62 -37.09 -9.85
N SER A 253 6.30 -37.81 -8.77
CA SER A 253 4.92 -37.94 -8.28
C SER A 253 4.32 -36.60 -7.85
N TRP A 254 5.10 -35.71 -7.23
CA TRP A 254 4.64 -34.38 -6.88
C TRP A 254 4.43 -33.51 -8.11
N VAL A 255 5.33 -33.58 -9.11
CA VAL A 255 5.18 -32.83 -10.36
C VAL A 255 3.89 -33.23 -11.09
N GLU A 256 3.62 -34.52 -11.18
CA GLU A 256 2.38 -35.04 -11.78
C GLU A 256 1.15 -34.58 -10.99
N GLU A 257 1.17 -34.78 -9.68
CA GLU A 257 0.05 -34.44 -8.79
C GLU A 257 -0.26 -32.93 -8.82
N ALA A 258 0.76 -32.09 -8.78
CA ALA A 258 0.62 -30.64 -8.75
C ALA A 258 0.19 -30.03 -10.10
N SER A 259 0.43 -30.71 -11.21
CA SER A 259 0.13 -30.23 -12.57
C SER A 259 -1.15 -30.84 -13.18
N THR A 260 -1.77 -31.80 -12.47
CA THR A 260 -3.05 -32.41 -12.82
C THR A 260 -4.23 -31.53 -12.38
N MET A 261 -5.26 -31.40 -13.24
CA MET A 261 -6.49 -30.68 -12.92
C MET A 261 -7.16 -31.25 -11.66
N LYS A 262 -7.53 -30.37 -10.72
CA LYS A 262 -8.22 -30.70 -9.46
C LYS A 262 -9.62 -30.11 -9.37
N ILE A 263 -9.86 -28.94 -9.97
CA ILE A 263 -11.15 -28.25 -9.90
C ILE A 263 -11.38 -27.37 -11.13
N MET A 264 -12.63 -27.24 -11.55
CA MET A 264 -13.07 -26.33 -12.62
C MET A 264 -13.49 -24.98 -12.05
N GLN A 265 -13.10 -23.89 -12.72
CA GLN A 265 -13.51 -22.53 -12.35
C GLN A 265 -15.01 -22.32 -12.54
N ASP A 266 -15.52 -22.78 -13.67
CA ASP A 266 -16.95 -22.81 -13.98
C ASP A 266 -17.29 -24.18 -14.61
N PRO A 267 -17.85 -25.12 -13.82
CA PRO A 267 -18.24 -26.43 -14.35
C PRO A 267 -19.39 -26.33 -15.35
N ASN A 268 -20.19 -25.26 -15.31
CA ASN A 268 -21.35 -25.05 -16.15
C ASN A 268 -21.04 -24.24 -17.43
N ALA A 269 -19.79 -23.82 -17.62
CA ALA A 269 -19.37 -23.12 -18.83
C ALA A 269 -19.59 -23.99 -20.08
N THR A 270 -20.17 -23.38 -21.12
CA THR A 270 -20.33 -24.01 -22.44
C THR A 270 -18.98 -24.33 -23.07
N GLN A 271 -18.95 -25.29 -24.00
CA GLN A 271 -17.71 -25.65 -24.69
C GLN A 271 -17.10 -24.46 -25.44
N ALA A 272 -17.91 -23.64 -26.12
CA ALA A 272 -17.45 -22.44 -26.82
C ALA A 272 -16.75 -21.42 -25.88
N LYS A 273 -17.21 -21.28 -24.62
CA LYS A 273 -16.53 -20.44 -23.62
C LYS A 273 -15.21 -21.05 -23.19
N LYS A 274 -15.15 -22.37 -23.02
CA LYS A 274 -13.90 -23.08 -22.70
C LYS A 274 -12.90 -22.93 -23.85
N ASP A 275 -13.30 -23.13 -25.09
CA ASP A 275 -12.42 -23.06 -26.27
C ASP A 275 -11.84 -21.65 -26.50
N SER A 276 -12.45 -20.61 -25.93
CA SER A 276 -12.00 -19.21 -26.02
C SER A 276 -11.27 -18.69 -24.78
N SER A 277 -11.16 -19.48 -23.69
CA SER A 277 -10.59 -19.02 -22.42
C SER A 277 -9.58 -20.00 -21.80
N ASP A 278 -8.35 -19.54 -21.59
CA ASP A 278 -7.30 -20.26 -20.88
C ASP A 278 -7.53 -20.31 -19.34
N TRP A 279 -8.46 -19.54 -18.79
CA TRP A 279 -8.84 -19.60 -17.36
C TRP A 279 -10.03 -20.51 -17.08
N LEU A 280 -10.67 -21.09 -18.12
CA LEU A 280 -11.76 -22.06 -17.98
C LEU A 280 -11.32 -23.51 -18.20
N GLN A 281 -10.01 -23.77 -18.16
CA GLN A 281 -9.41 -25.08 -18.45
C GLN A 281 -9.17 -25.93 -17.20
N GLY A 282 -9.52 -25.40 -16.02
CA GLY A 282 -9.30 -26.04 -14.73
C GLY A 282 -8.05 -25.55 -13.99
N TYR A 283 -8.01 -25.83 -12.70
CA TYR A 283 -6.96 -25.44 -11.77
C TYR A 283 -6.33 -26.67 -11.12
N CYS A 284 -5.03 -26.61 -10.88
CA CYS A 284 -4.22 -27.70 -10.29
C CYS A 284 -3.82 -27.32 -8.85
N TYR A 285 -2.67 -27.77 -8.36
CA TYR A 285 -2.09 -27.18 -7.14
C TYR A 285 -1.33 -25.91 -7.50
N GLN A 286 -1.99 -24.76 -7.27
CA GLN A 286 -1.44 -23.43 -7.47
C GLN A 286 -0.96 -23.13 -8.91
N MET A 287 -1.47 -23.87 -9.91
CA MET A 287 -1.19 -23.72 -11.34
C MET A 287 -2.48 -23.79 -12.17
N TRP A 288 -2.51 -23.11 -13.31
CA TRP A 288 -3.64 -23.15 -14.25
C TRP A 288 -3.39 -24.15 -15.37
N ARG A 289 -4.45 -24.81 -15.87
CA ARG A 289 -4.40 -25.53 -17.16
C ARG A 289 -4.54 -24.55 -18.33
N CYS A 290 -4.10 -24.96 -19.51
CA CYS A 290 -4.21 -24.20 -20.76
C CYS A 290 -5.06 -24.96 -21.79
N ARG A 291 -5.59 -24.26 -22.80
CA ARG A 291 -6.44 -24.88 -23.85
C ARG A 291 -5.72 -25.95 -24.66
N ASN A 292 -4.40 -25.84 -24.80
CA ASN A 292 -3.56 -26.73 -25.61
C ASN A 292 -2.79 -27.74 -24.76
N ASN A 293 -3.49 -28.38 -23.81
CA ASN A 293 -2.96 -29.39 -22.89
C ASN A 293 -1.70 -29.00 -22.10
N GLY A 294 -1.45 -27.70 -21.97
CA GLY A 294 -0.39 -27.13 -21.14
C GLY A 294 -0.86 -26.85 -19.72
N PHE A 295 0.10 -26.46 -18.88
CA PHE A 295 -0.17 -25.85 -17.58
C PHE A 295 0.79 -24.68 -17.34
N ARG A 296 0.43 -23.80 -16.41
CA ARG A 296 1.21 -22.57 -16.19
C ARG A 296 1.20 -22.04 -14.77
N GLY A 297 2.30 -21.39 -14.42
CA GLY A 297 2.29 -20.29 -13.45
C GLY A 297 1.72 -19.05 -14.12
N ASP A 298 0.81 -18.35 -13.43
CA ASP A 298 0.04 -17.24 -13.98
C ASP A 298 0.06 -16.08 -12.98
N GLY A 299 0.69 -14.98 -13.37
CA GLY A 299 0.84 -13.75 -12.61
C GLY A 299 0.09 -12.61 -13.28
N ALA A 300 -0.51 -11.75 -12.46
CA ALA A 300 -1.26 -10.59 -12.91
C ALA A 300 -0.41 -9.69 -13.82
N ASN A 301 -1.04 -9.16 -14.88
CA ASN A 301 -0.45 -8.32 -15.92
C ASN A 301 0.44 -9.04 -16.96
N GLY A 302 0.39 -10.37 -17.06
CA GLY A 302 1.08 -11.09 -18.14
C GLY A 302 2.39 -11.76 -17.74
N GLN A 303 2.45 -12.35 -16.54
CA GLN A 303 3.65 -13.01 -16.01
C GLN A 303 3.44 -14.51 -16.09
N PHE A 304 4.05 -15.16 -17.08
CA PHE A 304 3.74 -16.55 -17.39
C PHE A 304 4.97 -17.46 -17.39
N ILE A 305 4.80 -18.61 -16.78
CA ILE A 305 5.64 -19.80 -16.98
C ILE A 305 4.73 -20.84 -17.61
N ILE A 306 4.81 -21.02 -18.93
CA ILE A 306 3.94 -21.95 -19.67
C ILE A 306 4.73 -23.20 -19.98
N VAL A 307 4.23 -24.35 -19.52
CA VAL A 307 4.81 -25.66 -19.80
C VAL A 307 3.92 -26.39 -20.79
N LEU A 308 4.53 -26.88 -21.87
CA LEU A 308 3.88 -27.58 -22.98
C LEU A 308 4.47 -28.98 -23.13
N PRO A 309 3.96 -30.00 -22.41
CA PRO A 309 4.54 -31.33 -22.42
C PRO A 309 4.56 -31.99 -23.81
N GLU A 310 3.48 -31.85 -24.59
CA GLU A 310 3.38 -32.42 -25.94
C GLU A 310 4.40 -31.80 -26.91
N GLN A 311 4.77 -30.55 -26.68
CA GLN A 311 5.75 -29.83 -27.47
C GLN A 311 7.13 -29.81 -26.78
N ASP A 312 7.38 -30.57 -25.71
CA ASP A 312 8.65 -30.56 -24.97
C ASP A 312 9.26 -29.15 -24.85
N ALA A 313 8.41 -28.18 -24.46
CA ALA A 313 8.71 -26.77 -24.54
C ALA A 313 8.26 -26.00 -23.29
N VAL A 314 8.99 -24.91 -23.02
CA VAL A 314 8.65 -23.93 -21.99
C VAL A 314 8.67 -22.54 -22.62
N ILE A 315 7.64 -21.75 -22.36
CA ILE A 315 7.55 -20.36 -22.82
C ILE A 315 7.40 -19.46 -21.61
N ILE A 316 8.28 -18.47 -21.52
CA ILE A 316 8.28 -17.43 -20.50
C ILE A 316 7.90 -16.10 -21.14
N VAL A 317 6.98 -15.40 -20.48
CA VAL A 317 6.57 -14.04 -20.83
C VAL A 317 6.48 -13.21 -19.55
N THR A 318 6.93 -11.97 -19.61
CA THR A 318 6.58 -10.92 -18.66
C THR A 318 6.09 -9.71 -19.43
N ALA A 319 5.00 -9.08 -19.00
CA ALA A 319 4.39 -7.93 -19.67
C ALA A 319 3.71 -6.95 -18.68
N GLU A 320 3.25 -5.80 -19.17
CA GLU A 320 2.23 -4.92 -18.56
C GLU A 320 0.96 -5.05 -19.42
N ALA A 321 0.17 -6.10 -19.19
CA ALA A 321 -0.94 -6.49 -20.05
C ALA A 321 -2.24 -6.78 -19.25
N PRO A 322 -3.17 -5.82 -19.18
CA PRO A 322 -4.49 -6.06 -18.57
C PRO A 322 -5.33 -7.11 -19.30
N ASP A 323 -5.19 -7.20 -20.63
CA ASP A 323 -5.81 -8.26 -21.46
C ASP A 323 -4.86 -9.46 -21.61
N MET A 324 -4.76 -10.25 -20.55
CA MET A 324 -3.90 -11.43 -20.54
C MET A 324 -4.37 -12.53 -21.53
N GLN A 325 -5.66 -12.59 -21.86
CA GLN A 325 -6.16 -13.59 -22.83
C GLN A 325 -5.65 -13.29 -24.25
N GLY A 326 -5.53 -12.00 -24.58
CA GLY A 326 -4.92 -11.53 -25.81
C GLY A 326 -3.48 -12.01 -25.99
N GLU A 327 -2.68 -12.03 -24.92
CA GLU A 327 -1.31 -12.57 -24.95
C GLU A 327 -1.28 -14.06 -25.30
N PHE A 328 -2.11 -14.88 -24.63
CA PHE A 328 -2.22 -16.31 -24.94
C PHE A 328 -2.65 -16.54 -26.39
N ASN A 329 -3.60 -15.75 -26.89
CA ASN A 329 -4.06 -15.87 -28.27
C ASN A 329 -2.92 -15.61 -29.27
N LEU A 330 -2.01 -14.66 -29.00
CA LEU A 330 -0.82 -14.44 -29.83
C LEU A 330 0.13 -15.64 -29.77
N LEU A 331 0.40 -16.17 -28.57
CA LEU A 331 1.26 -17.34 -28.40
C LEU A 331 0.71 -18.56 -29.15
N TRP A 332 -0.59 -18.86 -29.01
CA TRP A 332 -1.24 -19.98 -29.68
C TRP A 332 -1.30 -19.81 -31.19
N LYS A 333 -1.54 -18.59 -31.67
CA LYS A 333 -1.60 -18.32 -33.12
C LYS A 333 -0.24 -18.46 -33.80
N TYR A 334 0.83 -17.97 -33.19
CA TYR A 334 2.13 -17.86 -33.85
C TYR A 334 3.16 -18.92 -33.43
N LEU A 335 3.22 -19.27 -32.13
CA LEU A 335 4.26 -20.18 -31.62
C LEU A 335 3.83 -21.64 -31.60
N LEU A 336 2.57 -21.95 -31.24
CA LEU A 336 2.11 -23.34 -31.20
C LEU A 336 2.29 -24.07 -32.56
N PRO A 337 1.91 -23.51 -33.72
CA PRO A 337 2.13 -24.18 -35.02
C PRO A 337 3.61 -24.19 -35.46
N ALA A 338 4.48 -23.42 -34.80
CA ALA A 338 5.91 -23.32 -35.12
C ALA A 338 6.68 -24.57 -34.70
N PHE A 339 6.19 -25.31 -33.71
CA PHE A 339 6.80 -26.56 -33.26
C PHE A 339 6.62 -27.67 -34.27
N LYS A 340 7.72 -28.28 -34.72
CA LYS A 340 7.74 -29.44 -35.60
C LYS A 340 8.30 -30.66 -34.87
N ALA A 341 7.83 -31.84 -35.26
CA ALA A 341 8.27 -33.10 -34.67
C ALA A 341 9.74 -33.44 -34.99
N LYS A 342 10.27 -32.91 -36.10
CA LYS A 342 11.65 -33.13 -36.55
C LYS A 342 12.40 -31.81 -36.62
N LYS A 343 13.72 -31.89 -36.48
CA LYS A 343 14.67 -30.81 -36.78
C LYS A 343 14.38 -30.23 -38.17
N LEU A 344 14.42 -28.91 -38.27
CA LEU A 344 14.28 -28.18 -39.53
C LEU A 344 15.65 -27.99 -40.21
N PRO A 345 15.71 -27.82 -41.54
CA PRO A 345 16.92 -27.37 -42.22
C PRO A 345 17.41 -26.04 -41.65
N ALA A 346 18.72 -25.87 -41.51
CA ALA A 346 19.29 -24.62 -41.03
C ALA A 346 18.92 -23.45 -41.95
N ASN A 347 18.48 -22.33 -41.37
CA ASN A 347 18.12 -21.12 -42.09
C ASN A 347 18.94 -19.92 -41.57
N PRO A 348 20.21 -19.77 -42.01
CA PRO A 348 21.10 -18.74 -41.48
C PRO A 348 20.57 -17.32 -41.70
N THR A 349 19.85 -17.08 -42.79
CA THR A 349 19.23 -15.78 -43.10
C THR A 349 18.16 -15.42 -42.08
N MET A 350 17.21 -16.32 -41.79
CA MET A 350 16.17 -16.04 -40.79
C MET A 350 16.72 -16.02 -39.37
N LEU A 351 17.71 -16.85 -39.06
CA LEU A 351 18.38 -16.82 -37.77
C LEU A 351 19.08 -15.48 -37.52
N ALA A 352 19.75 -14.91 -38.53
CA ALA A 352 20.37 -13.58 -38.44
C ALA A 352 19.31 -12.49 -38.19
N LYS A 353 18.19 -12.52 -38.92
CA LYS A 353 17.06 -11.60 -38.70
C LYS A 353 16.45 -11.73 -37.31
N LEU A 354 16.34 -12.95 -36.77
CA LEU A 354 15.84 -13.17 -35.42
C LEU A 354 16.79 -12.56 -34.38
N LYS A 355 18.10 -12.72 -34.55
CA LYS A 355 19.10 -12.09 -33.66
C LYS A 355 19.03 -10.56 -33.70
N GLU A 356 18.91 -9.98 -34.89
CA GLU A 356 18.73 -8.53 -35.05
C GLU A 356 17.43 -8.03 -34.41
N LYS A 357 16.33 -8.75 -34.64
CA LYS A 357 15.03 -8.44 -34.04
C LYS A 357 15.08 -8.49 -32.52
N THR A 358 15.57 -9.59 -31.94
CA THR A 358 15.64 -9.78 -30.48
C THR A 358 16.56 -8.78 -29.78
N ALA A 359 17.58 -8.26 -30.48
CA ALA A 359 18.49 -7.23 -29.96
C ALA A 359 17.94 -5.79 -30.08
N SER A 360 16.93 -5.56 -30.92
CA SER A 360 16.38 -4.22 -31.19
C SER A 360 15.05 -3.94 -30.49
N LEU A 361 14.50 -4.90 -29.74
CA LEU A 361 13.24 -4.70 -29.02
C LEU A 361 13.40 -3.64 -27.93
N ALA A 362 12.53 -2.63 -28.00
CA ALA A 362 12.47 -1.55 -27.04
C ALA A 362 11.02 -1.11 -26.86
N LEU A 363 10.70 -0.67 -25.64
CA LEU A 363 9.48 0.09 -25.40
C LEU A 363 9.62 1.50 -25.98
N ALA A 364 8.49 2.08 -26.34
CA ALA A 364 8.46 3.46 -26.82
C ALA A 364 9.02 4.40 -25.74
N ILE A 365 10.00 5.20 -26.14
CA ILE A 365 10.51 6.30 -25.32
C ILE A 365 9.71 7.53 -25.68
N PRO A 366 9.20 8.31 -24.71
CA PRO A 366 8.58 9.59 -25.01
C PRO A 366 9.50 10.45 -25.89
N ASN A 367 8.95 11.02 -26.98
CA ASN A 367 9.72 11.86 -27.88
C ASN A 367 10.37 13.02 -27.12
N LYS A 368 11.60 13.37 -27.51
CA LYS A 368 12.23 14.60 -27.05
C LYS A 368 11.41 15.78 -27.59
N SER A 369 10.91 16.61 -26.70
CA SER A 369 10.38 17.93 -27.03
C SER A 369 11.20 19.00 -26.31
N ASN A 370 11.38 20.14 -26.97
CA ASN A 370 12.12 21.27 -26.41
C ASN A 370 11.15 22.09 -25.54
N SER A 371 11.61 22.49 -24.36
CA SER A 371 10.87 23.43 -23.50
C SER A 371 10.88 24.84 -24.12
N SER A 372 9.81 25.62 -23.90
CA SER A 372 9.70 27.03 -24.32
C SER A 372 10.48 28.00 -23.42
N GLY A 373 11.46 27.51 -22.65
CA GLY A 373 12.24 28.29 -21.68
C GLY A 373 11.74 28.22 -20.23
N ILE A 374 10.61 27.56 -19.96
CA ILE A 374 10.11 27.30 -18.58
C ILE A 374 11.12 26.48 -17.77
N GLU A 375 11.89 25.60 -18.41
CA GLU A 375 12.91 24.76 -17.79
C GLU A 375 13.93 25.58 -16.99
N ALA A 376 14.42 26.69 -17.56
CA ALA A 376 15.34 27.59 -16.88
C ALA A 376 14.70 28.32 -15.69
N LYS A 377 13.37 28.52 -15.71
CA LYS A 377 12.63 29.17 -14.62
C LYS A 377 12.38 28.23 -13.44
N VAL A 378 12.14 26.95 -13.71
CA VAL A 378 11.81 25.94 -12.69
C VAL A 378 13.01 25.14 -12.19
N SER A 379 14.13 25.13 -12.93
CA SER A 379 15.36 24.43 -12.49
C SER A 379 15.90 25.04 -11.19
N GLY A 380 16.26 24.18 -10.23
CA GLY A 380 16.70 24.56 -8.88
C GLY A 380 15.56 24.93 -7.93
N LYS A 381 14.33 25.11 -8.43
CA LYS A 381 13.18 25.55 -7.63
C LYS A 381 12.52 24.36 -6.93
N THR A 382 12.15 24.58 -5.67
CA THR A 382 11.39 23.62 -4.85
C THR A 382 9.96 24.12 -4.73
N PHE A 383 8.98 23.26 -4.93
CA PHE A 383 7.57 23.57 -4.78
C PHE A 383 7.01 22.79 -3.59
N GLY A 384 6.56 23.50 -2.57
CA GLY A 384 5.98 22.94 -1.35
C GLY A 384 4.52 22.61 -1.55
N MET A 385 4.03 21.58 -0.87
CA MET A 385 2.68 21.04 -1.05
C MET A 385 2.00 20.77 0.29
N ILE A 386 0.68 20.92 0.30
CA ILE A 386 -0.18 20.54 1.41
C ILE A 386 -1.13 19.46 0.88
N THR A 387 -0.76 18.20 1.12
CA THR A 387 -1.52 17.01 0.67
C THR A 387 -2.37 16.43 1.80
N GLY A 388 -3.52 15.84 1.45
CA GLY A 388 -4.51 15.37 2.43
C GLY A 388 -4.07 14.23 3.34
N ASP A 389 -3.10 13.42 2.91
CA ASP A 389 -2.49 12.39 3.76
C ASP A 389 -1.18 12.83 4.39
N ARG A 390 -0.76 14.09 4.15
CA ARG A 390 0.50 14.72 4.59
C ARG A 390 1.77 13.96 4.18
N SER A 391 1.66 12.99 3.28
CA SER A 391 2.79 12.12 2.93
C SER A 391 3.73 12.73 1.88
N PHE A 392 3.30 13.78 1.18
CA PHE A 392 4.07 14.45 0.14
C PHE A 392 4.22 15.94 0.45
N GLU A 393 5.45 16.35 0.74
CA GLU A 393 5.80 17.67 1.27
C GLU A 393 6.26 18.65 0.20
N ASN A 394 7.13 18.21 -0.72
CA ASN A 394 7.62 19.06 -1.80
C ASN A 394 8.20 18.27 -2.97
N ILE A 395 8.33 18.96 -4.10
CA ILE A 395 9.00 18.50 -5.31
C ILE A 395 10.03 19.54 -5.77
N GLN A 396 11.22 19.08 -6.15
CA GLN A 396 12.25 19.94 -6.75
C GLN A 396 12.63 19.41 -8.12
N PHE A 397 12.86 20.31 -9.08
CA PHE A 397 13.32 19.98 -10.41
C PHE A 397 14.71 20.58 -10.65
N ASN A 398 15.66 19.78 -11.15
CA ASN A 398 16.99 20.24 -11.54
C ASN A 398 17.31 19.73 -12.94
N PHE A 399 17.36 20.63 -13.91
CA PHE A 399 17.66 20.32 -15.30
C PHE A 399 19.13 20.60 -15.62
N SER A 400 19.83 19.62 -16.18
CA SER A 400 21.21 19.71 -16.63
C SER A 400 21.50 18.65 -17.69
N ASP A 401 22.15 19.01 -18.80
CA ASP A 401 22.63 18.08 -19.83
C ASP A 401 21.55 17.11 -20.39
N GLY A 402 20.32 17.61 -20.55
CA GLY A 402 19.19 16.80 -21.04
C GLY A 402 18.67 15.78 -20.02
N VAL A 403 18.98 15.96 -18.74
CA VAL A 403 18.48 15.17 -17.61
C VAL A 403 17.75 16.09 -16.64
N CYS A 404 16.53 15.71 -16.26
CA CYS A 404 15.78 16.31 -15.17
C CYS A 404 15.95 15.42 -13.93
N LYS A 405 16.70 15.88 -12.93
CA LYS A 405 16.74 15.25 -11.60
C LYS A 405 15.60 15.80 -10.77
N VAL A 406 14.68 14.92 -10.39
CA VAL A 406 13.52 15.28 -9.57
C VAL A 406 13.70 14.74 -8.16
N ALA A 407 13.58 15.61 -7.16
CA ALA A 407 13.57 15.22 -5.76
C ALA A 407 12.13 15.28 -5.23
N PHE A 408 11.63 14.14 -4.76
CA PHE A 408 10.32 14.03 -4.09
C PHE A 408 10.58 13.92 -2.59
N LYS A 409 10.17 14.93 -1.80
CA LYS A 409 10.23 14.83 -0.34
C LYS A 409 8.90 14.29 0.19
N THR A 410 8.97 13.16 0.85
CA THR A 410 7.85 12.52 1.55
C THR A 410 8.05 12.58 3.06
N ASP A 411 7.03 12.18 3.82
CA ASP A 411 7.05 12.02 5.28
C ASP A 411 8.20 11.13 5.80
N SER A 412 8.70 10.23 4.94
CA SER A 412 9.63 9.17 5.33
C SER A 412 11.01 9.32 4.70
N ALA A 413 11.11 9.89 3.50
CA ALA A 413 12.38 10.04 2.79
C ALA A 413 12.31 11.08 1.67
N THR A 414 13.48 11.53 1.23
CA THR A 414 13.66 12.21 -0.04
C THR A 414 14.09 11.21 -1.12
N HIS A 415 13.33 11.11 -2.20
CA HIS A 415 13.64 10.25 -3.34
C HIS A 415 14.15 11.10 -4.50
N GLN A 416 15.39 10.88 -4.91
CA GLN A 416 15.99 11.55 -6.07
C GLN A 416 15.98 10.62 -7.27
N ILE A 417 15.34 11.05 -8.36
CA ILE A 417 15.17 10.22 -9.55
C ILE A 417 15.53 11.05 -10.79
N PRO A 418 16.51 10.61 -11.62
CA PRO A 418 16.82 11.22 -12.89
C PRO A 418 15.83 10.78 -13.99
N PHE A 419 15.51 11.72 -14.88
CA PHE A 419 14.70 11.49 -16.06
C PHE A 419 15.42 12.04 -17.29
N GLY A 420 15.56 11.24 -18.36
CA GLY A 420 16.25 11.65 -19.58
C GLY A 420 15.32 12.20 -20.65
N ALA A 421 15.76 13.23 -21.38
CA ALA A 421 15.04 13.77 -22.53
C ALA A 421 15.16 12.84 -23.74
N GLY A 422 14.10 12.11 -24.09
CA GLY A 422 14.12 11.17 -25.21
C GLY A 422 15.03 9.95 -25.01
N LYS A 423 15.44 9.66 -23.77
CA LYS A 423 16.20 8.46 -23.37
C LYS A 423 15.78 7.99 -21.97
N TRP A 424 16.12 6.75 -21.63
CA TRP A 424 15.98 6.22 -20.28
C TRP A 424 17.21 6.57 -19.43
N GLU A 425 16.97 7.14 -18.26
CA GLU A 425 17.98 7.30 -17.19
C GLU A 425 17.78 6.22 -16.14
N PHE A 426 18.77 5.35 -15.99
CA PHE A 426 18.72 4.23 -15.05
C PHE A 426 19.17 4.68 -13.65
N SER A 427 18.42 4.31 -12.63
CA SER A 427 18.74 4.61 -11.23
C SER A 427 18.07 3.63 -10.28
N GLU A 428 18.15 3.89 -8.98
CA GLU A 428 17.44 3.16 -7.94
C GLU A 428 16.59 4.11 -7.10
N THR A 429 15.47 3.64 -6.58
CA THR A 429 14.61 4.44 -5.69
C THR A 429 14.10 3.64 -4.50
N THR A 430 14.04 4.32 -3.36
CA THR A 430 13.34 3.87 -2.15
C THR A 430 11.85 4.27 -2.17
N LYS A 431 11.41 5.02 -3.20
CA LYS A 431 10.00 5.41 -3.38
C LYS A 431 9.13 4.17 -3.36
N PHE A 432 7.89 4.32 -2.90
CA PHE A 432 6.96 3.22 -2.90
C PHE A 432 6.70 2.67 -4.31
N GLY A 433 7.28 1.49 -4.60
CA GLY A 433 7.05 0.74 -5.82
C GLY A 433 5.65 0.11 -5.91
N PRO A 434 5.36 -0.59 -7.01
CA PRO A 434 4.05 -1.16 -7.32
C PRO A 434 3.88 -2.57 -6.73
N TYR A 435 3.26 -2.66 -5.54
CA TYR A 435 2.99 -3.92 -4.84
C TYR A 435 1.57 -4.40 -5.14
N LEU A 436 1.34 -5.73 -5.10
CA LEU A 436 -0.01 -6.29 -5.33
C LEU A 436 -1.08 -5.66 -4.43
N VAL A 437 -0.71 -5.31 -3.20
CA VAL A 437 -1.62 -4.70 -2.23
C VAL A 437 -1.07 -3.35 -1.77
N ALA A 438 -1.84 -2.29 -2.00
CA ALA A 438 -1.45 -0.91 -1.69
C ALA A 438 -1.12 -0.69 -0.19
N GLY A 439 -1.62 -1.55 0.70
CA GLY A 439 -1.35 -1.54 2.14
C GLY A 439 -0.03 -2.20 2.56
N ALA A 440 0.75 -2.80 1.66
CA ALA A 440 2.04 -3.44 1.97
C ALA A 440 3.15 -2.46 2.40
N LYS A 441 2.82 -1.26 2.90
CA LYS A 441 3.78 -0.25 3.38
C LYS A 441 4.66 -0.78 4.53
N ALA A 442 4.10 -1.65 5.39
CA ALA A 442 4.84 -2.27 6.50
C ALA A 442 5.83 -3.38 6.08
N ASN A 443 5.79 -3.83 4.83
CA ASN A 443 6.43 -5.08 4.37
C ASN A 443 7.86 -4.87 3.80
N ARG A 444 8.49 -3.74 4.11
CA ARG A 444 9.73 -3.29 3.44
C ARG A 444 11.01 -3.44 4.22
N VAL A 445 10.93 -3.87 5.48
CA VAL A 445 12.13 -4.08 6.29
C VAL A 445 12.99 -5.16 5.61
N GLY A 446 14.10 -4.74 4.97
CA GLY A 446 15.09 -5.63 4.36
C GLY A 446 14.95 -5.89 2.84
N LEU A 447 14.02 -5.25 2.11
CA LEU A 447 13.99 -5.35 0.64
C LEU A 447 14.90 -4.28 0.00
N PRO A 448 15.65 -4.60 -1.08
CA PRO A 448 16.51 -3.63 -1.76
C PRO A 448 15.68 -2.56 -2.48
N ALA A 449 16.30 -1.40 -2.74
CA ALA A 449 15.73 -0.35 -3.57
C ALA A 449 15.30 -0.91 -4.94
N PHE A 450 14.24 -0.35 -5.52
CA PHE A 450 13.82 -0.73 -6.87
C PHE A 450 14.76 -0.10 -7.87
N LYS A 451 15.21 -0.90 -8.85
CA LYS A 451 15.78 -0.34 -10.06
C LYS A 451 14.67 0.31 -10.89
N VAL A 452 14.96 1.49 -11.42
CA VAL A 452 14.01 2.28 -12.20
C VAL A 452 14.66 2.87 -13.45
N ALA A 453 13.84 3.20 -14.44
CA ALA A 453 14.23 3.94 -15.63
C ALA A 453 13.31 5.16 -15.80
N GLY A 454 13.89 6.36 -15.78
CA GLY A 454 13.18 7.63 -15.92
C GLY A 454 13.36 8.27 -17.29
N SER A 455 12.28 8.75 -17.89
CA SER A 455 12.29 9.58 -19.09
C SER A 455 11.37 10.78 -18.91
N TYR A 456 11.69 11.93 -19.49
CA TYR A 456 10.75 13.06 -19.52
C TYR A 456 10.55 13.61 -20.93
N THR A 457 9.39 14.24 -21.10
CA THR A 457 9.04 15.03 -22.27
C THR A 457 8.19 16.23 -21.83
N TRP A 458 8.19 17.29 -22.63
CA TRP A 458 7.24 18.38 -22.51
C TRP A 458 6.04 18.10 -23.41
N LYS A 459 4.84 18.05 -22.83
CA LYS A 459 3.59 17.87 -23.59
C LYS A 459 3.21 19.16 -24.32
N ASP A 460 3.47 20.29 -23.69
CA ASP A 460 3.28 21.66 -24.17
C ASP A 460 4.26 22.59 -23.44
N GLU A 461 4.13 23.91 -23.65
CA GLU A 461 5.02 24.93 -23.10
C GLU A 461 5.14 24.94 -21.58
N ASN A 462 4.12 24.44 -20.86
CA ASN A 462 4.04 24.55 -19.40
C ASN A 462 3.84 23.18 -18.71
N THR A 463 3.75 22.09 -19.46
CA THR A 463 3.44 20.76 -18.92
C THR A 463 4.57 19.77 -19.14
N LEU A 464 5.25 19.43 -18.05
CA LEU A 464 6.27 18.39 -17.99
C LEU A 464 5.61 17.03 -17.71
N VAL A 465 5.97 16.02 -18.49
CA VAL A 465 5.53 14.63 -18.28
C VAL A 465 6.75 13.78 -17.96
N LEU A 466 6.78 13.25 -16.75
CA LEU A 466 7.80 12.31 -16.28
C LEU A 466 7.22 10.89 -16.39
N THR A 467 7.96 9.99 -17.04
CA THR A 467 7.65 8.56 -17.11
C THR A 467 8.67 7.80 -16.25
N LEU A 468 8.20 7.21 -15.16
CA LEU A 468 9.01 6.40 -14.25
C LEU A 468 8.63 4.93 -14.39
N ARG A 469 9.53 4.12 -14.94
CA ARG A 469 9.35 2.67 -15.02
C ARG A 469 10.04 2.00 -13.86
N TYR A 470 9.31 1.17 -13.12
CA TYR A 470 9.89 0.28 -12.11
C TYR A 470 10.35 -1.00 -12.80
N ILE A 471 11.55 -1.01 -13.36
CA ILE A 471 12.07 -2.04 -14.28
C ILE A 471 12.32 -3.42 -13.65
N GLU A 472 11.97 -3.59 -12.37
CA GLU A 472 11.86 -4.88 -11.69
C GLU A 472 10.40 -5.32 -11.45
N SER A 473 9.47 -4.71 -12.16
CA SER A 473 8.02 -4.93 -12.07
C SER A 473 7.38 -4.54 -13.40
N PRO A 474 6.11 -4.87 -13.63
CA PRO A 474 5.46 -4.49 -14.87
C PRO A 474 4.77 -3.13 -14.79
N HIS A 475 5.22 -2.17 -13.99
CA HIS A 475 4.45 -0.93 -13.82
C HIS A 475 5.23 0.31 -14.15
N THR A 476 4.44 1.24 -14.69
CA THR A 476 4.82 2.59 -15.02
C THR A 476 4.04 3.57 -14.17
N GLU A 477 4.72 4.59 -13.66
CA GLU A 477 4.14 5.76 -13.03
C GLU A 477 4.39 6.97 -13.93
N THR A 478 3.32 7.63 -14.35
CA THR A 478 3.37 8.86 -15.14
C THR A 478 3.07 10.02 -14.21
N ILE A 479 3.97 10.99 -14.13
CA ILE A 479 3.84 12.17 -13.27
C ILE A 479 3.72 13.38 -14.19
N VAL A 480 2.56 14.02 -14.16
CA VAL A 480 2.28 15.21 -14.98
C VAL A 480 2.39 16.44 -14.10
N CYS A 481 3.34 17.31 -14.42
CA CYS A 481 3.59 18.57 -13.72
C CYS A 481 3.22 19.73 -14.64
N SER A 482 2.15 20.45 -14.31
CA SER A 482 1.72 21.66 -15.04
C SER A 482 2.10 22.90 -14.23
N PHE A 483 2.88 23.79 -14.83
CA PHE A 483 3.39 25.00 -14.21
C PHE A 483 2.54 26.22 -14.59
N ASP A 484 2.26 27.08 -13.62
CA ASP A 484 1.63 28.39 -13.82
C ASP A 484 2.30 29.42 -12.90
N GLY A 485 3.24 30.18 -13.46
CA GLY A 485 4.08 31.12 -12.72
C GLY A 485 4.89 30.43 -11.61
N GLU A 486 4.60 30.79 -10.36
CA GLU A 486 5.21 30.21 -9.16
C GLU A 486 4.46 28.98 -8.63
N SER A 487 3.42 28.52 -9.31
CA SER A 487 2.64 27.35 -8.92
C SER A 487 2.91 26.14 -9.80
N VAL A 488 2.68 24.94 -9.24
CA VAL A 488 2.72 23.67 -9.95
C VAL A 488 1.55 22.79 -9.53
N SER A 489 0.88 22.17 -10.49
CA SER A 489 -0.02 21.05 -10.25
C SER A 489 0.69 19.76 -10.62
N VAL A 490 0.77 18.82 -9.69
CA VAL A 490 1.42 17.52 -9.86
C VAL A 490 0.38 16.41 -9.75
N ASP A 491 0.27 15.63 -10.81
CA ASP A 491 -0.68 14.54 -10.94
C ASP A 491 0.07 13.22 -11.13
N PHE A 492 -0.08 12.32 -10.16
CA PHE A 492 0.51 10.99 -10.18
C PHE A 492 -0.49 10.00 -10.79
N GLN A 493 -0.22 9.58 -12.02
CA GLN A 493 -0.97 8.55 -12.71
C GLN A 493 -0.24 7.22 -12.56
N SER A 494 -0.85 6.28 -11.87
CA SER A 494 -0.36 4.91 -11.79
C SER A 494 -1.44 3.96 -12.29
N ILE A 495 -1.03 3.00 -13.13
CA ILE A 495 -1.93 1.95 -13.60
C ILE A 495 -2.46 1.05 -12.47
N PHE A 496 -1.80 1.03 -11.30
CA PHE A 496 -2.28 0.33 -10.10
C PHE A 496 -3.53 0.96 -9.48
N ASN A 497 -3.81 2.23 -9.81
CA ASN A 497 -4.80 3.07 -9.15
C ASN A 497 -5.90 3.56 -10.11
N LEU A 498 -6.15 2.87 -11.24
CA LEU A 498 -7.16 3.28 -12.23
C LEU A 498 -8.57 3.49 -11.63
N ASN A 499 -8.89 2.86 -10.49
CA ASN A 499 -10.15 3.01 -9.77
C ASN A 499 -10.11 4.00 -8.60
N ARG A 500 -8.94 4.59 -8.26
CA ARG A 500 -8.87 5.64 -7.23
C ARG A 500 -9.20 7.00 -7.85
N LYS A 501 -9.94 7.83 -7.12
CA LYS A 501 -10.11 9.24 -7.48
C LYS A 501 -8.72 9.86 -7.67
N ARG A 502 -8.49 10.44 -8.85
CA ARG A 502 -7.26 11.14 -9.21
C ARG A 502 -6.94 12.20 -8.16
N SER A 503 -5.81 12.09 -7.47
CA SER A 503 -5.35 13.06 -6.48
C SER A 503 -4.32 13.98 -7.14
N ILE A 504 -4.70 15.24 -7.39
CA ILE A 504 -3.80 16.26 -7.89
C ILE A 504 -3.24 17.02 -6.68
N ALA A 505 -1.93 16.96 -6.50
CA ALA A 505 -1.25 17.76 -5.50
C ALA A 505 -0.92 19.14 -6.10
N LYS A 506 -1.38 20.20 -5.45
CA LYS A 506 -1.02 21.56 -5.82
C LYS A 506 0.13 22.02 -4.94
N GLY A 507 1.14 22.62 -5.56
CA GLY A 507 2.27 23.21 -4.87
C GLY A 507 2.55 24.62 -5.38
N ILE A 508 3.27 25.36 -4.56
CA ILE A 508 3.80 26.68 -4.93
C ILE A 508 5.28 26.75 -4.60
N LEU A 509 5.97 27.69 -5.22
CA LEU A 509 7.37 27.94 -4.99
C LEU A 509 7.62 28.14 -3.49
N PHE A 510 8.46 27.27 -2.94
CA PHE A 510 8.69 27.15 -1.52
C PHE A 510 9.97 27.89 -1.13
N SER A 511 9.86 28.75 -0.12
CA SER A 511 11.02 29.34 0.54
C SER A 511 11.39 28.49 1.77
N ASN A 512 12.47 27.71 1.66
CA ASN A 512 12.90 26.88 2.78
C ASN A 512 13.56 27.75 3.86
N LYS A 513 12.95 27.82 5.05
CA LYS A 513 13.53 28.50 6.23
C LYS A 513 14.05 27.46 7.21
N ALA A 514 15.33 27.58 7.60
CA ALA A 514 15.98 26.65 8.52
C ALA A 514 15.32 26.60 9.92
N ASN A 515 14.74 27.70 10.38
CA ASN A 515 13.99 27.81 11.63
C ASN A 515 12.55 28.28 11.38
N ALA A 516 11.84 27.62 10.46
CA ALA A 516 10.44 27.94 10.18
C ALA A 516 9.57 27.97 11.45
N PRO A 517 8.61 28.92 11.56
CA PRO A 517 7.55 28.84 12.55
C PRO A 517 6.72 27.57 12.34
N LYS A 518 6.29 26.94 13.44
CA LYS A 518 5.43 25.75 13.41
C LYS A 518 4.01 26.12 13.80
N LEU A 519 3.02 25.55 13.12
CA LEU A 519 1.61 25.80 13.38
C LEU A 519 0.84 24.47 13.50
N ILE A 520 0.20 24.29 14.64
CA ILE A 520 -0.84 23.30 14.87
C ILE A 520 -2.17 23.97 14.54
N VAL A 521 -2.93 23.37 13.63
CA VAL A 521 -4.31 23.74 13.36
C VAL A 521 -5.19 22.62 13.92
N ARG A 522 -5.94 22.96 14.97
CA ARG A 522 -6.77 22.04 15.76
C ARG A 522 -8.24 22.30 15.47
N GLY A 523 -8.96 21.24 15.10
CA GLY A 523 -10.41 21.23 14.96
C GLY A 523 -11.07 20.54 16.16
N ASP A 524 -12.00 21.24 16.81
CA ASP A 524 -12.70 20.75 18.00
C ASP A 524 -14.06 20.09 17.69
N ASP A 525 -14.57 19.37 18.69
CA ASP A 525 -15.90 18.76 18.77
C ASP A 525 -16.21 17.56 17.86
N MET A 526 -15.23 16.80 17.35
CA MET A 526 -15.57 15.60 16.58
C MET A 526 -16.48 14.66 17.38
N GLY A 527 -17.57 14.20 16.77
CA GLY A 527 -18.55 13.30 17.38
C GLY A 527 -19.84 13.97 17.84
N TYR A 528 -19.99 15.30 17.77
CA TYR A 528 -21.24 15.96 18.19
C TYR A 528 -22.35 15.93 17.14
N SER A 529 -22.00 15.97 15.85
CA SER A 529 -22.92 15.98 14.70
C SER A 529 -22.27 15.29 13.49
N HIS A 530 -23.06 14.85 12.52
CA HIS A 530 -22.54 14.35 11.25
C HIS A 530 -21.85 15.46 10.45
N SER A 531 -22.47 16.65 10.38
CA SER A 531 -21.90 17.81 9.70
C SER A 531 -20.55 18.26 10.26
N GLY A 532 -20.39 18.21 11.58
CA GLY A 532 -19.10 18.49 12.23
C GLY A 532 -18.05 17.44 11.87
N ASN A 533 -18.41 16.15 11.94
CA ASN A 533 -17.52 15.06 11.57
C ASN A 533 -17.01 15.18 10.13
N GLU A 534 -17.92 15.43 9.18
CA GLU A 534 -17.55 15.61 7.78
C GLU A 534 -16.67 16.84 7.57
N ALA A 535 -16.98 17.95 8.22
CA ALA A 535 -16.20 19.19 8.12
C ALA A 535 -14.76 19.02 8.61
N LEU A 536 -14.55 18.38 9.76
CA LEU A 536 -13.22 18.12 10.32
C LEU A 536 -12.38 17.24 9.39
N ILE A 537 -12.96 16.13 8.90
CA ILE A 537 -12.28 15.26 7.93
C ILE A 537 -11.98 15.99 6.62
N LYS A 538 -12.89 16.86 6.17
CA LYS A 538 -12.68 17.69 4.99
C LYS A 538 -11.53 18.67 5.20
N SER A 539 -11.52 19.39 6.32
CA SER A 539 -10.48 20.36 6.69
C SER A 539 -9.11 19.70 6.83
N TYR A 540 -9.05 18.45 7.30
CA TYR A 540 -7.82 17.65 7.29
C TYR A 540 -7.40 17.23 5.87
N ARG A 541 -8.31 16.62 5.10
CA ARG A 541 -7.99 16.03 3.78
C ARG A 541 -7.71 17.07 2.69
N GLU A 542 -8.36 18.22 2.75
CA GLU A 542 -8.30 19.23 1.69
C GLU A 542 -7.60 20.52 2.13
N GLY A 543 -7.35 20.65 3.44
CA GLY A 543 -7.00 21.91 4.08
C GLY A 543 -5.73 21.86 4.92
N ILE A 544 -5.70 22.71 5.94
CA ILE A 544 -4.54 22.96 6.81
C ILE A 544 -4.65 22.31 8.19
N GLU A 545 -5.74 21.59 8.48
CA GLU A 545 -5.95 20.96 9.78
C GLU A 545 -4.94 19.83 10.03
N THR A 546 -4.50 19.72 11.28
CA THR A 546 -3.42 18.81 11.71
C THR A 546 -3.78 17.96 12.93
N SER A 547 -4.73 18.41 13.76
CA SER A 547 -5.23 17.68 14.94
C SER A 547 -6.75 17.78 15.02
N ILE A 548 -7.39 16.68 15.42
CA ILE A 548 -8.83 16.62 15.68
C ILE A 548 -9.07 16.20 17.12
N GLU A 549 -9.93 16.93 17.84
CA GLU A 549 -10.36 16.54 19.18
C GLU A 549 -11.73 15.85 19.14
N VAL A 550 -11.82 14.66 19.75
CA VAL A 550 -13.06 13.87 19.76
C VAL A 550 -13.77 13.95 21.10
N ILE A 551 -15.07 14.26 21.09
CA ILE A 551 -15.97 14.12 22.23
C ILE A 551 -16.53 12.70 22.19
N VAL A 552 -16.29 11.93 23.26
CA VAL A 552 -16.68 10.50 23.28
C VAL A 552 -18.12 10.29 23.71
N ALA A 553 -18.62 11.14 24.60
CA ALA A 553 -19.97 11.05 25.13
C ALA A 553 -21.05 11.43 24.10
N SER A 554 -20.67 12.11 23.03
CA SER A 554 -21.57 12.74 22.08
C SER A 554 -22.17 11.76 21.05
N PRO A 555 -23.34 12.06 20.46
CA PRO A 555 -24.18 11.07 19.78
C PRO A 555 -23.57 10.51 18.47
N TRP A 556 -22.68 11.24 17.83
CA TRP A 556 -22.01 10.85 16.58
C TRP A 556 -20.60 10.27 16.77
N PHE A 557 -20.20 9.94 18.01
CA PHE A 557 -18.93 9.26 18.27
C PHE A 557 -18.74 7.95 17.47
N PRO A 558 -19.75 7.07 17.30
CA PRO A 558 -19.58 5.85 16.49
C PRO A 558 -19.21 6.11 15.03
N GLU A 559 -19.69 7.22 14.46
CA GLU A 559 -19.29 7.64 13.11
C GLU A 559 -17.86 8.22 13.12
N ALA A 560 -17.54 9.07 14.10
CA ALA A 560 -16.20 9.63 14.26
C ALA A 560 -15.13 8.53 14.31
N VAL A 561 -15.38 7.43 15.02
CA VAL A 561 -14.49 6.25 15.06
C VAL A 561 -14.25 5.67 13.65
N LYS A 562 -15.30 5.51 12.83
CA LYS A 562 -15.17 4.98 11.46
C LYS A 562 -14.34 5.91 10.60
N LEU A 563 -14.66 7.20 10.61
CA LEU A 563 -13.97 8.21 9.83
C LEU A 563 -12.49 8.33 10.24
N LEU A 564 -12.18 8.30 11.53
CA LEU A 564 -10.79 8.33 12.03
C LEU A 564 -10.02 7.04 11.72
N ALA A 565 -10.69 5.89 11.60
CA ALA A 565 -10.07 4.63 11.17
C ALA A 565 -9.70 4.63 9.68
N GLU A 566 -10.44 5.39 8.86
CA GLU A 566 -10.14 5.64 7.45
C GLU A 566 -9.03 6.68 7.24
N ASN A 567 -8.81 7.57 8.22
CA ASN A 567 -7.84 8.67 8.18
C ASN A 567 -6.71 8.48 9.19
N LYS A 568 -5.92 7.41 9.05
CA LYS A 568 -4.97 6.97 10.08
C LYS A 568 -3.81 7.92 10.38
N THR A 569 -3.59 8.92 9.54
CA THR A 569 -2.47 9.88 9.63
C THR A 569 -2.82 11.17 10.38
N VAL A 570 -4.10 11.51 10.56
CA VAL A 570 -4.48 12.72 11.33
C VAL A 570 -4.15 12.53 12.80
N ASP A 571 -3.62 13.52 13.49
CA ASP A 571 -3.45 13.42 14.95
C ASP A 571 -4.80 13.52 15.66
N VAL A 572 -4.98 12.78 16.75
CA VAL A 572 -6.27 12.71 17.46
C VAL A 572 -6.06 12.89 18.95
N GLY A 573 -6.77 13.88 19.49
CA GLY A 573 -6.90 14.13 20.92
C GLY A 573 -8.28 13.75 21.43
N LEU A 574 -8.38 13.43 22.72
CA LEU A 574 -9.67 13.31 23.40
C LEU A 574 -10.08 14.66 23.96
N HIS A 575 -11.27 15.12 23.60
CA HIS A 575 -11.89 16.34 24.11
C HIS A 575 -12.80 16.01 25.29
N PHE A 576 -12.34 16.26 26.52
CA PHE A 576 -13.13 15.96 27.70
C PHE A 576 -14.37 16.83 27.77
N ALA A 577 -15.56 16.20 27.76
CA ALA A 577 -16.83 16.89 27.85
C ALA A 577 -17.56 16.51 29.14
N ILE A 578 -17.94 17.52 29.92
CA ILE A 578 -18.86 17.39 31.07
C ILE A 578 -20.06 18.33 30.94
N THR A 579 -20.25 18.88 29.73
CA THR A 579 -21.34 19.78 29.35
C THR A 579 -22.00 19.27 28.08
N SER A 580 -23.22 19.73 27.80
CA SER A 580 -23.95 19.47 26.56
C SER A 580 -24.78 20.69 26.14
N GLU A 581 -24.11 21.59 25.44
CA GLU A 581 -24.43 23.00 25.23
C GLU A 581 -25.61 23.24 24.29
N TRP A 582 -25.83 22.40 23.28
CA TRP A 582 -26.83 22.63 22.24
C TRP A 582 -28.24 22.30 22.68
N ASP A 583 -29.23 23.14 22.37
CA ASP A 583 -30.60 22.98 22.87
C ASP A 583 -31.31 21.75 22.30
N ASN A 584 -31.04 21.43 21.04
CA ASN A 584 -31.67 20.33 20.31
C ASN A 584 -30.79 19.08 20.16
N VAL A 585 -29.52 19.14 20.58
CA VAL A 585 -28.59 18.00 20.56
C VAL A 585 -28.01 17.82 21.96
N LYS A 586 -28.44 16.76 22.64
CA LYS A 586 -28.03 16.47 24.01
C LYS A 586 -27.31 15.13 24.13
N TRP A 587 -26.32 15.06 25.00
CA TRP A 587 -25.66 13.82 25.40
C TRP A 587 -25.56 13.66 26.91
N ARG A 588 -25.37 12.41 27.33
CA ARG A 588 -25.34 11.97 28.72
C ARG A 588 -23.92 11.59 29.14
N PRO A 589 -23.62 11.60 30.45
CA PRO A 589 -22.37 11.03 30.94
C PRO A 589 -22.26 9.54 30.60
N LEU A 590 -21.02 9.04 30.43
CA LEU A 590 -20.75 7.61 30.28
C LEU A 590 -20.88 6.86 31.61
N THR A 591 -20.85 7.60 32.72
CA THR A 591 -21.03 7.09 34.08
C THR A 591 -22.37 7.53 34.67
N GLU A 592 -22.63 7.22 35.95
CA GLU A 592 -23.80 7.78 36.62
C GLU A 592 -23.71 9.30 36.82
N ALA A 593 -22.50 9.84 37.02
CA ALA A 593 -22.15 11.25 37.29
C ALA A 593 -23.34 12.14 37.70
N LYS A 594 -23.94 11.86 38.86
CA LYS A 594 -25.19 12.49 39.29
C LYS A 594 -25.03 13.99 39.47
N SER A 595 -23.83 14.43 39.85
CA SER A 595 -23.55 15.84 40.08
C SER A 595 -23.30 16.65 38.80
N LEU A 596 -23.23 16.01 37.63
CA LEU A 596 -22.90 16.66 36.34
C LEU A 596 -24.08 16.70 35.37
N ARG A 597 -25.25 16.18 35.76
CA ARG A 597 -26.40 16.01 34.88
C ARG A 597 -27.67 16.63 35.44
N ASN A 598 -28.56 17.04 34.54
CA ASN A 598 -29.89 17.51 34.88
C ASN A 598 -30.86 16.34 35.20
N GLU A 599 -32.12 16.67 35.51
CA GLU A 599 -33.15 15.69 35.87
C GLU A 599 -33.47 14.69 34.74
N ASP A 600 -33.27 15.08 33.48
CA ASP A 600 -33.43 14.23 32.30
C ASP A 600 -32.20 13.33 32.00
N GLY A 601 -31.16 13.48 32.82
CA GLY A 601 -29.93 12.71 32.77
C GLY A 601 -28.90 13.20 31.75
N TYR A 602 -29.12 14.35 31.10
CA TYR A 602 -28.14 14.97 30.20
C TYR A 602 -27.12 15.79 30.99
N PHE A 603 -25.90 15.95 30.46
CA PHE A 603 -24.98 16.93 31.02
C PHE A 603 -25.63 18.32 31.05
N TYR A 604 -25.26 19.13 32.04
CA TYR A 604 -25.65 20.54 32.06
C TYR A 604 -25.15 21.27 30.80
N PRO A 605 -25.93 22.20 30.21
CA PRO A 605 -25.52 22.89 29.00
C PRO A 605 -24.31 23.81 29.18
N MET A 606 -24.15 24.40 30.37
CA MET A 606 -23.09 25.38 30.61
C MET A 606 -22.10 24.88 31.65
N LEU A 607 -20.84 25.31 31.56
CA LEU A 607 -19.87 25.10 32.63
C LEU A 607 -19.97 26.22 33.68
N PHE A 608 -20.01 27.47 33.21
CA PHE A 608 -20.09 28.68 34.02
C PHE A 608 -21.52 29.23 34.05
N HIS A 609 -21.83 29.99 35.10
CA HIS A 609 -23.11 30.68 35.23
C HIS A 609 -23.47 31.45 33.95
N ASN A 610 -24.70 31.26 33.47
CA ASN A 610 -25.19 31.88 32.24
C ASN A 610 -26.63 32.36 32.44
N ASN A 611 -26.87 33.65 32.17
CA ASN A 611 -28.19 34.28 32.38
C ASN A 611 -29.30 33.68 31.50
N ASN A 612 -28.95 33.12 30.33
CA ASN A 612 -29.90 32.47 29.43
C ASN A 612 -30.26 31.06 29.91
N TYR A 613 -29.45 30.47 30.78
CA TYR A 613 -29.57 29.09 31.29
C TYR A 613 -29.47 29.07 32.81
N PRO A 614 -30.40 29.72 33.53
CA PRO A 614 -30.31 29.86 34.97
C PRO A 614 -30.33 28.49 35.66
N LYS A 615 -29.35 28.25 36.54
CA LYS A 615 -29.15 26.98 37.27
C LYS A 615 -28.82 25.77 36.39
N GLN A 616 -28.53 25.99 35.13
CA GLN A 616 -28.14 24.94 34.17
C GLN A 616 -26.65 25.00 33.83
N ALA A 617 -25.85 25.53 34.76
CA ALA A 617 -24.40 25.41 34.72
C ALA A 617 -23.89 24.38 35.73
N VAL A 618 -22.79 23.69 35.43
CA VAL A 618 -22.10 22.82 36.41
C VAL A 618 -21.77 23.60 37.68
N LEU A 619 -21.30 24.84 37.57
CA LEU A 619 -20.98 25.70 38.71
C LEU A 619 -22.18 26.25 39.48
N ASP A 620 -23.40 26.17 38.92
CA ASP A 620 -24.62 26.53 39.65
C ASP A 620 -25.13 25.37 40.54
N ASN A 621 -24.52 24.18 40.42
CA ASN A 621 -24.96 22.94 41.06
C ASN A 621 -23.86 22.33 41.95
N ASP A 622 -24.24 21.37 42.81
CA ASP A 622 -23.33 20.72 43.78
C ASP A 622 -22.45 19.64 43.11
N TRP A 623 -21.61 20.06 42.16
CA TRP A 623 -20.69 19.19 41.45
C TRP A 623 -19.69 18.51 42.41
N LYS A 624 -19.31 17.26 42.10
CA LYS A 624 -18.37 16.46 42.88
C LYS A 624 -17.14 16.12 42.06
N LEU A 625 -15.96 16.32 42.64
CA LEU A 625 -14.69 16.01 41.98
C LEU A 625 -14.59 14.53 41.62
N GLU A 626 -15.14 13.64 42.45
CA GLU A 626 -15.16 12.20 42.23
C GLU A 626 -16.00 11.79 41.02
N ASP A 627 -17.14 12.47 40.79
CA ASP A 627 -17.98 12.22 39.63
C ASP A 627 -17.28 12.67 38.34
N ILE A 628 -16.58 13.81 38.38
CA ILE A 628 -15.75 14.29 37.26
C ILE A 628 -14.63 13.29 36.98
N GLU A 629 -13.85 12.88 38.00
CA GLU A 629 -12.74 11.94 37.79
C GLU A 629 -13.20 10.61 37.19
N LYS A 630 -14.30 10.04 37.69
CA LYS A 630 -14.89 8.81 37.12
C LYS A 630 -15.29 9.00 35.67
N GLU A 631 -15.92 10.12 35.35
CA GLU A 631 -16.36 10.42 34.00
C GLU A 631 -15.17 10.60 33.03
N LEU A 632 -14.13 11.36 33.41
CA LEU A 632 -12.95 11.53 32.57
C LEU A 632 -12.24 10.20 32.30
N ARG A 633 -12.13 9.32 33.30
CA ARG A 633 -11.56 7.97 33.14
C ARG A 633 -12.39 7.13 32.17
N ALA A 634 -13.72 7.12 32.32
CA ALA A 634 -14.61 6.39 31.42
C ALA A 634 -14.48 6.90 29.97
N GLN A 635 -14.35 8.20 29.77
CA GLN A 635 -14.12 8.79 28.46
C GLN A 635 -12.77 8.34 27.88
N ILE A 636 -11.66 8.37 28.64
CA ILE A 636 -10.36 7.84 28.16
C ILE A 636 -10.47 6.38 27.76
N GLU A 637 -11.05 5.54 28.61
CA GLU A 637 -11.14 4.09 28.39
C GLU A 637 -11.95 3.77 27.15
N MET A 638 -13.09 4.45 26.95
CA MET A 638 -13.90 4.31 25.75
C MET A 638 -13.18 4.85 24.51
N ALA A 639 -12.48 5.97 24.62
CA ALA A 639 -11.69 6.54 23.52
C ALA A 639 -10.57 5.57 23.10
N LEU A 640 -9.74 5.09 24.03
CA LEU A 640 -8.64 4.17 23.75
C LEU A 640 -9.11 2.81 23.21
N LYS A 641 -10.31 2.35 23.61
CA LYS A 641 -10.90 1.12 23.08
C LYS A 641 -11.14 1.19 21.56
N TYR A 642 -11.59 2.34 21.06
CA TYR A 642 -11.96 2.50 19.65
C TYR A 642 -10.93 3.27 18.82
N ILE A 643 -10.13 4.12 19.46
CA ILE A 643 -9.10 4.97 18.88
C ILE A 643 -7.81 4.76 19.70
N PRO A 644 -7.12 3.61 19.54
CA PRO A 644 -5.95 3.27 20.36
C PRO A 644 -4.71 4.16 20.11
N ARG A 645 -4.81 5.10 19.15
CA ARG A 645 -3.72 5.99 18.70
C ARG A 645 -3.80 7.42 19.25
N LEU A 646 -4.65 7.66 20.25
CA LEU A 646 -4.75 8.97 20.90
C LEU A 646 -3.39 9.43 21.41
N SER A 647 -3.05 10.69 21.16
CA SER A 647 -1.75 11.26 21.53
C SER A 647 -1.86 12.25 22.70
N HIS A 648 -3.01 12.89 22.88
CA HIS A 648 -3.22 13.94 23.89
C HIS A 648 -4.68 14.02 24.35
N VAL A 649 -4.91 14.89 25.34
CA VAL A 649 -6.21 15.24 25.89
C VAL A 649 -6.38 16.75 26.01
N SER A 650 -7.57 17.24 25.74
CA SER A 650 -7.99 18.64 25.86
C SER A 650 -9.33 18.74 26.60
N GLY A 651 -9.79 19.95 26.93
CA GLY A 651 -11.03 20.17 27.67
C GLY A 651 -12.05 20.97 26.86
N HIS A 652 -13.25 20.42 26.69
CA HIS A 652 -14.39 21.11 26.09
C HIS A 652 -14.94 22.17 27.05
N MET A 653 -15.10 23.39 26.56
CA MET A 653 -15.59 24.56 27.32
C MET A 653 -14.85 24.81 28.65
N GLY A 654 -13.57 24.42 28.77
CA GLY A 654 -12.79 24.58 30.01
C GLY A 654 -13.03 23.51 31.07
N SER A 655 -13.68 22.39 30.72
CA SER A 655 -14.02 21.26 31.60
C SER A 655 -12.87 20.71 32.43
N THR A 656 -11.63 20.89 32.00
CA THR A 656 -10.44 20.36 32.66
C THR A 656 -9.79 21.32 33.65
N ALA A 657 -10.19 22.60 33.69
CA ALA A 657 -9.39 23.62 34.38
C ALA A 657 -10.20 24.74 35.07
N PHE A 658 -11.51 24.59 35.22
CA PHE A 658 -12.36 25.62 35.86
C PHE A 658 -12.14 25.78 37.38
N THR A 659 -11.48 24.82 38.03
CA THR A 659 -10.89 24.98 39.38
C THR A 659 -9.49 24.37 39.43
N GLN A 660 -8.69 24.77 40.43
CA GLN A 660 -7.35 24.23 40.61
C GLN A 660 -7.36 22.72 40.95
N GLU A 661 -8.38 22.25 41.67
CA GLU A 661 -8.55 20.84 42.02
C GLU A 661 -8.86 19.98 40.80
N VAL A 662 -9.78 20.43 39.95
CA VAL A 662 -10.12 19.76 38.68
C VAL A 662 -8.91 19.75 37.75
N LYS A 663 -8.18 20.87 37.64
CA LYS A 663 -6.93 20.95 36.87
C LYS A 663 -5.88 19.93 37.32
N ASN A 664 -5.64 19.85 38.63
CA ASN A 664 -4.69 18.89 39.19
C ASN A 664 -5.14 17.45 38.96
N MET A 665 -6.43 17.16 39.13
CA MET A 665 -7.01 15.84 38.90
C MET A 665 -6.92 15.45 37.42
N ALA A 666 -7.35 16.30 36.48
CA ALA A 666 -7.34 16.00 35.05
C ALA A 666 -5.92 15.72 34.55
N ARG A 667 -4.92 16.51 34.98
CA ARG A 667 -3.50 16.26 34.68
C ARG A 667 -3.00 14.93 35.24
N ARG A 668 -3.39 14.58 36.47
CA ARG A 668 -3.05 13.28 37.08
C ARG A 668 -3.66 12.13 36.28
N VAL A 669 -4.96 12.19 35.98
CA VAL A 669 -5.67 11.17 35.19
C VAL A 669 -5.02 11.01 33.82
N ALA A 670 -4.79 12.08 33.07
CA ALA A 670 -4.13 12.02 31.76
C ALA A 670 -2.76 11.33 31.84
N LYS A 671 -1.95 11.69 32.85
CA LYS A 671 -0.63 11.09 33.09
C LYS A 671 -0.70 9.59 33.39
N GLU A 672 -1.70 9.12 34.15
CA GLU A 672 -1.89 7.70 34.45
C GLU A 672 -2.12 6.87 33.18
N TYR A 673 -2.83 7.42 32.20
CA TYR A 673 -3.05 6.79 30.88
C TYR A 673 -1.97 7.16 29.84
N LYS A 674 -0.90 7.86 30.25
CA LYS A 674 0.22 8.28 29.40
C LYS A 674 -0.18 9.21 28.24
N LEU A 675 -1.19 10.05 28.47
CA LEU A 675 -1.64 11.07 27.53
C LEU A 675 -1.17 12.46 27.99
N THR A 676 -0.74 13.29 27.05
CA THR A 676 -0.32 14.67 27.33
C THR A 676 -1.53 15.59 27.41
N MET A 677 -1.61 16.43 28.45
CA MET A 677 -2.63 17.48 28.54
C MET A 677 -2.24 18.68 27.67
N VAL A 678 -3.15 19.15 26.82
CA VAL A 678 -2.94 20.28 25.89
C VAL A 678 -3.99 21.38 26.06
N ASP A 679 -4.34 21.67 27.31
CA ASP A 679 -5.16 22.84 27.66
C ASP A 679 -4.32 24.13 27.78
N VAL A 680 -4.99 25.27 27.95
CA VAL A 680 -4.38 26.62 27.91
C VAL A 680 -3.12 26.73 28.78
N ASP A 681 -3.13 26.12 29.96
CA ASP A 681 -2.00 26.18 30.89
C ASP A 681 -0.93 25.11 30.61
N SER A 682 -1.32 23.96 30.07
CA SER A 682 -0.40 22.82 29.82
C SER A 682 0.31 22.93 28.47
N MET A 683 -0.16 23.76 27.54
CA MET A 683 0.54 24.05 26.27
C MET A 683 1.97 24.59 26.49
N LYS A 684 2.20 25.31 27.59
CA LYS A 684 3.54 25.78 27.99
C LYS A 684 4.49 24.63 28.26
N ASP A 685 3.99 23.54 28.84
CA ASP A 685 4.77 22.32 29.13
C ASP A 685 5.27 21.66 27.84
N ILE A 686 4.61 21.92 26.71
CA ILE A 686 5.02 21.47 25.37
C ILE A 686 5.63 22.57 24.48
N ASN A 687 5.90 23.77 25.02
CA ASN A 687 6.43 24.93 24.29
C ASN A 687 5.55 25.38 23.10
N VAL A 688 4.22 25.32 23.27
CA VAL A 688 3.24 25.76 22.29
C VAL A 688 2.54 27.03 22.80
N ALA A 689 2.37 28.02 21.93
CA ALA A 689 1.66 29.27 22.21
C ALA A 689 0.35 29.38 21.41
N TYR A 690 -0.70 29.96 21.99
CA TYR A 690 -1.92 30.23 21.24
C TYR A 690 -1.73 31.38 20.25
N THR A 691 -2.35 31.26 19.09
CA THR A 691 -2.50 32.33 18.10
C THR A 691 -3.96 32.42 17.65
N GLY A 692 -4.38 33.60 17.21
CA GLY A 692 -5.74 33.84 16.77
C GLY A 692 -5.95 35.26 16.26
N PHE A 693 -7.17 35.54 15.80
CA PHE A 693 -7.61 36.85 15.36
C PHE A 693 -9.09 37.04 15.71
N ASP A 694 -9.57 38.29 15.65
CA ASP A 694 -10.97 38.60 15.89
C ASP A 694 -11.85 38.23 14.68
N PHE A 695 -12.85 37.39 14.92
CA PHE A 695 -13.81 36.88 13.94
C PHE A 695 -15.05 37.76 13.78
N ASN A 696 -15.29 38.68 14.71
CA ASN A 696 -16.56 39.38 14.82
C ASN A 696 -16.77 40.37 13.67
N ASN A 697 -18.01 40.41 13.16
CA ASN A 697 -18.46 41.36 12.13
C ASN A 697 -17.64 41.35 10.82
N LYS A 698 -17.07 40.20 10.45
CA LYS A 698 -16.29 40.01 9.22
C LYS A 698 -16.99 39.11 8.22
N SER A 699 -16.88 39.43 6.93
CA SER A 699 -17.24 38.50 5.87
C SER A 699 -16.28 37.29 5.86
N THR A 700 -16.66 36.20 5.18
CA THR A 700 -15.80 35.02 5.05
C THR A 700 -14.45 35.36 4.41
N GLU A 701 -14.42 36.26 3.42
CA GLU A 701 -13.17 36.70 2.78
C GLU A 701 -12.31 37.55 3.73
N ASP A 702 -12.91 38.46 4.50
CA ASP A 702 -12.18 39.25 5.49
C ASP A 702 -11.59 38.37 6.61
N ARG A 703 -12.25 37.25 6.94
CA ARG A 703 -11.73 36.24 7.88
C ARG A 703 -10.55 35.49 7.29
N ILE A 704 -10.58 35.15 6.00
CA ILE A 704 -9.43 34.57 5.29
C ILE A 704 -8.23 35.53 5.33
N GLU A 705 -8.44 36.81 5.03
CA GLU A 705 -7.36 37.80 5.09
C GLU A 705 -6.85 38.02 6.51
N ALA A 706 -7.73 38.04 7.51
CA ALA A 706 -7.33 38.15 8.91
C ALA A 706 -6.52 36.92 9.38
N PHE A 707 -6.89 35.71 8.94
CA PHE A 707 -6.11 34.50 9.18
C PHE A 707 -4.71 34.64 8.55
N ILE A 708 -4.62 35.09 7.30
CA ILE A 708 -3.34 35.28 6.61
C ILE A 708 -2.47 36.33 7.33
N ALA A 709 -3.06 37.44 7.76
CA ALA A 709 -2.37 38.48 8.52
C ALA A 709 -1.93 38.01 9.93
N MET A 710 -2.64 37.06 10.53
CA MET A 710 -2.21 36.41 11.77
C MET A 710 -0.94 35.58 11.53
N LEU A 711 -0.81 34.91 10.38
CA LEU A 711 0.39 34.14 10.04
C LEU A 711 1.67 35.00 9.98
N ASP A 712 1.56 36.29 9.68
CA ASP A 712 2.70 37.23 9.68
C ASP A 712 3.31 37.48 11.07
N LYS A 713 2.58 37.13 12.13
CA LYS A 713 3.02 37.32 13.52
C LYS A 713 3.76 36.11 14.08
N LEU A 714 3.83 35.00 13.34
CA LEU A 714 4.48 33.78 13.82
C LEU A 714 5.99 33.92 13.72
N GLU A 715 6.68 33.72 14.84
CA GLU A 715 8.13 33.86 14.92
C GLU A 715 8.85 32.56 14.58
N ASP A 716 9.95 32.69 13.84
CA ASP A 716 10.87 31.61 13.52
C ASP A 716 11.29 30.83 14.79
N GLY A 717 11.29 29.50 14.69
CA GLY A 717 11.66 28.59 15.79
C GLY A 717 10.61 28.39 16.88
N LYS A 718 9.49 29.13 16.87
CA LYS A 718 8.38 28.94 17.81
C LYS A 718 7.29 28.03 17.26
N THR A 719 6.53 27.42 18.17
CA THR A 719 5.36 26.59 17.83
C THR A 719 4.09 27.25 18.33
N TYR A 720 3.10 27.36 17.45
CA TYR A 720 1.82 27.96 17.74
C TYR A 720 0.67 26.97 17.52
N VAL A 721 -0.46 27.22 18.17
CA VAL A 721 -1.72 26.52 17.95
C VAL A 721 -2.81 27.53 17.59
N PHE A 722 -3.58 27.21 16.56
CA PHE A 722 -4.85 27.83 16.23
C PHE A 722 -5.96 26.81 16.43
N VAL A 723 -6.96 27.15 17.26
CA VAL A 723 -8.07 26.25 17.63
C VAL A 723 -9.35 26.85 17.10
N GLU A 724 -10.13 26.07 16.36
CA GLU A 724 -11.43 26.48 15.85
C GLU A 724 -12.37 25.29 15.63
N HIS A 725 -13.62 25.57 15.26
CA HIS A 725 -14.70 24.58 15.18
C HIS A 725 -15.28 24.47 13.75
N PRO A 726 -14.72 23.62 12.88
CA PRO A 726 -15.28 23.37 11.55
C PRO A 726 -16.70 22.81 11.57
N GLY A 727 -17.49 23.15 10.56
CA GLY A 727 -18.84 22.64 10.34
C GLY A 727 -19.30 22.83 8.89
N LEU A 728 -20.30 22.08 8.46
CA LEU A 728 -20.94 22.25 7.16
C LEU A 728 -22.29 22.94 7.33
N ASP A 729 -22.52 24.03 6.60
CA ASP A 729 -23.80 24.74 6.61
C ASP A 729 -24.85 23.95 5.83
N ASN A 730 -25.49 23.02 6.53
CA ASN A 730 -26.57 22.18 6.05
C ASN A 730 -27.71 22.10 7.07
N ASP A 731 -28.77 21.36 6.73
CA ASP A 731 -29.98 21.33 7.54
C ASP A 731 -29.76 20.77 8.95
N GLU A 732 -28.83 19.83 9.14
CA GLU A 732 -28.48 19.33 10.48
C GLU A 732 -27.85 20.44 11.32
N LEU A 733 -26.83 21.13 10.78
CA LEU A 733 -26.11 22.12 11.58
C LEU A 733 -26.91 23.41 11.79
N ARG A 734 -27.81 23.78 10.87
CA ARG A 734 -28.76 24.89 11.04
C ARG A 734 -29.79 24.64 12.14
N ALA A 735 -30.05 23.37 12.45
CA ALA A 735 -30.93 23.04 13.57
C ALA A 735 -30.21 23.19 14.92
N ILE A 736 -28.87 23.15 14.94
CA ILE A 736 -28.06 23.20 16.15
C ILE A 736 -27.81 24.64 16.57
N TYR A 737 -28.28 24.99 17.77
CA TYR A 737 -28.05 26.30 18.38
C TYR A 737 -28.18 26.23 19.90
N HIS A 738 -27.81 27.32 20.55
CA HIS A 738 -28.22 27.64 21.91
C HIS A 738 -28.45 29.16 21.98
N ILE A 739 -29.27 29.64 22.92
CA ILE A 739 -29.47 31.09 23.13
C ILE A 739 -28.13 31.81 23.29
N GLY A 740 -27.89 32.83 22.46
CA GLY A 740 -26.64 33.60 22.36
C GLY A 740 -25.65 33.09 21.31
N TYR A 741 -25.94 31.95 20.66
CA TYR A 741 -25.21 31.46 19.49
C TYR A 741 -26.17 30.75 18.53
N GLU A 742 -26.98 31.53 17.83
CA GLU A 742 -28.04 31.04 16.95
C GLU A 742 -27.53 30.63 15.56
N ASP A 743 -26.53 31.34 15.01
CA ASP A 743 -26.01 31.12 13.66
C ASP A 743 -24.75 30.22 13.66
N VAL A 744 -24.86 29.03 14.27
CA VAL A 744 -23.76 28.06 14.39
C VAL A 744 -23.31 27.58 13.01
N ALA A 745 -24.27 27.28 12.13
CA ALA A 745 -24.00 26.69 10.82
C ALA A 745 -23.11 27.59 9.97
N LYS A 746 -23.45 28.88 9.85
CA LYS A 746 -22.65 29.84 9.10
C LYS A 746 -21.27 30.04 9.74
N GLY A 747 -21.22 30.23 11.06
CA GLY A 747 -19.98 30.47 11.78
C GLY A 747 -18.97 29.33 11.57
N ARG A 748 -19.41 28.08 11.75
CA ARG A 748 -18.56 26.89 11.58
C ARG A 748 -18.24 26.59 10.11
N GLN A 749 -19.14 26.94 9.17
CA GLN A 749 -18.86 26.85 7.73
C GLN A 749 -17.77 27.82 7.28
N ASP A 750 -17.74 29.03 7.83
CA ASP A 750 -16.65 29.98 7.56
C ASP A 750 -15.30 29.41 8.00
N VAL A 751 -15.23 28.72 9.15
CA VAL A 751 -14.01 28.02 9.60
C VAL A 751 -13.59 26.95 8.59
N THR A 752 -14.49 26.06 8.17
CA THR A 752 -14.20 25.02 7.16
C THR A 752 -13.68 25.66 5.86
N THR A 753 -14.24 26.81 5.48
CA THR A 753 -13.84 27.56 4.28
C THR A 753 -12.42 28.13 4.42
N ILE A 754 -12.07 28.69 5.58
CA ILE A 754 -10.71 29.17 5.87
C ILE A 754 -9.72 27.99 5.84
N PHE A 755 -10.05 26.88 6.52
CA PHE A 755 -9.18 25.71 6.61
C PHE A 755 -8.91 25.06 5.26
N THR A 756 -9.87 25.10 4.33
CA THR A 756 -9.75 24.52 2.99
C THR A 756 -9.34 25.51 1.90
N SER A 757 -9.16 26.79 2.23
CA SER A 757 -8.83 27.85 1.27
C SER A 757 -7.46 27.65 0.61
N GLU A 758 -7.43 27.67 -0.72
CA GLU A 758 -6.18 27.68 -1.49
C GLU A 758 -5.32 28.92 -1.19
N LYS A 759 -5.97 30.05 -0.89
CA LYS A 759 -5.28 31.31 -0.54
C LYS A 759 -4.52 31.17 0.79
N VAL A 760 -5.15 30.51 1.78
CA VAL A 760 -4.52 30.22 3.08
C VAL A 760 -3.38 29.21 2.92
N LYS A 761 -3.60 28.11 2.21
CA LYS A 761 -2.55 27.12 1.91
C LYS A 761 -1.34 27.77 1.22
N THR A 762 -1.61 28.65 0.26
CA THR A 762 -0.58 29.42 -0.45
C THR A 762 0.19 30.34 0.49
N ALA A 763 -0.51 31.06 1.37
CA ALA A 763 0.12 31.95 2.34
C ALA A 763 1.04 31.19 3.32
N ILE A 764 0.61 30.03 3.81
CA ILE A 764 1.42 29.16 4.69
C ILE A 764 2.72 28.75 4.01
N LEU A 765 2.62 28.26 2.76
CA LEU A 765 3.76 27.82 1.98
C LEU A 765 4.72 28.98 1.64
N ASN A 766 4.20 30.14 1.24
CA ASN A 766 5.02 31.32 0.93
C ASN A 766 5.80 31.84 2.13
N LYS A 767 5.17 31.83 3.32
CA LYS A 767 5.80 32.27 4.57
C LYS A 767 6.76 31.22 5.15
N GLY A 768 6.79 30.02 4.57
CA GLY A 768 7.61 28.89 5.01
C GLY A 768 7.15 28.31 6.35
N ILE A 769 5.86 28.42 6.69
CA ILE A 769 5.31 27.91 7.95
C ILE A 769 5.17 26.39 7.86
N GLN A 770 5.65 25.68 8.88
CA GLN A 770 5.54 24.24 8.97
C GLN A 770 4.26 23.84 9.72
N LEU A 771 3.34 23.14 9.04
CA LEU A 771 2.21 22.50 9.70
C LEU A 771 2.69 21.27 10.48
N VAL A 772 2.35 21.20 11.77
CA VAL A 772 2.73 20.09 12.67
C VAL A 772 1.53 19.69 13.53
N SER A 773 1.52 18.46 14.03
CA SER A 773 0.53 17.97 15.00
C SER A 773 1.04 18.07 16.45
N TYR A 774 0.17 17.82 17.43
CA TYR A 774 0.63 17.69 18.82
C TYR A 774 1.55 16.50 18.98
N LYS A 775 1.23 15.37 18.35
CA LYS A 775 2.07 14.17 18.35
C LYS A 775 3.50 14.48 17.91
N ASP A 776 3.69 15.23 16.82
CA ASP A 776 5.03 15.61 16.32
C ASP A 776 5.81 16.42 17.36
N VAL A 777 5.13 17.35 18.04
CA VAL A 777 5.72 18.20 19.08
C VAL A 777 6.04 17.40 20.35
N ILE A 778 5.17 16.47 20.74
CA ILE A 778 5.32 15.63 21.94
C ILE A 778 6.43 14.58 21.73
N GLU A 779 6.48 13.93 20.57
CA GLU A 779 7.47 12.91 20.25
C GLU A 779 8.86 13.52 20.03
N GLY A 780 8.95 14.69 19.40
CA GLY A 780 10.21 15.42 19.20
C GLY A 780 10.86 15.98 20.47
N LYS A 781 10.22 15.86 21.64
CA LYS A 781 10.80 16.19 22.96
C LYS A 781 11.59 15.03 23.60
N LYS A 782 11.47 13.81 23.08
CA LYS A 782 12.24 12.64 23.53
C LYS A 782 13.53 12.50 22.75
#